data_AF-A0A945VVM2-F1
#
_entry.id   AF-A0A945VVM2-F1
#
_cell.length_a   1.000
_cell.length_b   1.000
_cell.length_c   1.000
_cell.angle_alpha   90.00
_cell.angle_beta   90.00
_cell.angle_gamma   90.00
#
_symmetry.space_group_name_H-M   'P 1'
#
loop_
_entity.id
_entity.type
_entity.pdbx_description
1 polymer ?
#
loop_
_entity_poly.entity_id
_entity_poly.type
_entity_poly.pdbx_seq_one_letter_code
_entity_poly.pdbx_strand_id
1 'polypeptide(L)'
;MKISQIIDKINDQQLFVPAFQREYVWKRNDAKNLIESLIKDYPTGTMLTWDTNNPPELKGDYVYETNKGTVKLILDGQQRITTLYMLMTGEIPPYYSPKDISTDIRGLYVNVETLVLEYYKKTTMEHDPLWINITGIIKNKVRYLDVLRDLVDRNEGEHISREREHKIGDNIEAIKKIPDREFLEQVIPVKASIKEAIDIFYIVNSSGVNLTDAELALAQISGYWPKAREEFKVKLEEMKSRGWVFKLDFIMYVLLATIYQQGSKMEKLHAAENKEKLQETWKILSEQTLDYTFNLMQSQAYIDHTDEINSVYALVPIIAYIFLKPSRKLSEKEIKNAVRWFYYSQIRNRYTSQLPQKLDKDLGVIAKSEHPFQDLLNVIEEERPLEIKTSEFVGRDVRHPLFSLMRWYFKSKGAVCLGTGIQLRKNMGRKYDLEKDHIFAYSVLRDSEYFDMSNRLHYALAQEITNRAILTSTENRSKSAKNADIYLSGVRKLFPDSLKLQCIPEDENLWKVENYREFLLARRNLLTENLNDFLNNISVKEENIITEIDLEEIIQSGEHSHLEFKSTLRWNLDKLTVDKKMEEVILKSISAFSNGDGGKLLIGVADNGEILGLEDDYNSLKEANKDYFEIHLINLLNNNFGNEFSVTGIHFKFPLIDEIELCEIDIQAGSKPIFLEVTDKNGMKQKKFYVRSGNTSQELAIDEVASYVKNRFEN
;
A
#
# COMPACT_ATOMS: atom_id res chain seq x y z
N MET A 1 -39.43 17.71 -4.08
CA MET A 1 -39.80 16.28 -4.19
C MET A 1 -39.87 15.69 -2.79
N LYS A 2 -40.80 14.79 -2.46
CA LYS A 2 -40.81 14.14 -1.14
C LYS A 2 -39.61 13.21 -0.99
N ILE A 3 -39.09 13.03 0.22
CA ILE A 3 -37.95 12.13 0.47
C ILE A 3 -38.30 10.68 0.09
N SER A 4 -39.51 10.21 0.41
CA SER A 4 -40.00 8.89 -0.02
C SER A 4 -39.94 8.71 -1.54
N GLN A 5 -40.44 9.69 -2.28
CA GLN A 5 -40.40 9.67 -3.76
C GLN A 5 -38.98 9.64 -4.31
N ILE A 6 -38.01 10.29 -3.66
CA ILE A 6 -36.60 10.22 -4.07
C ILE A 6 -36.07 8.79 -3.91
N ILE A 7 -36.38 8.14 -2.80
CA ILE A 7 -35.98 6.74 -2.53
C ILE A 7 -36.63 5.79 -3.52
N ASP A 8 -37.93 5.95 -3.77
CA ASP A 8 -38.67 5.14 -4.75
C ASP A 8 -38.05 5.29 -6.14
N LYS A 9 -37.74 6.51 -6.58
CA LYS A 9 -37.06 6.75 -7.86
C LYS A 9 -35.66 6.14 -7.97
N ILE A 10 -34.92 6.02 -6.86
CA ILE A 10 -33.63 5.31 -6.85
C ILE A 10 -33.85 3.81 -7.02
N ASN A 11 -34.84 3.24 -6.33
CA ASN A 11 -35.18 1.81 -6.42
C ASN A 11 -35.71 1.45 -7.81
N ASP A 12 -36.52 2.33 -8.40
CA ASP A 12 -37.14 2.15 -9.72
C ASP A 12 -36.20 2.50 -10.88
N GLN A 13 -34.92 2.79 -10.61
CA GLN A 13 -33.92 3.16 -11.63
C GLN A 13 -34.35 4.37 -12.48
N GLN A 14 -34.91 5.40 -11.83
CA GLN A 14 -35.30 6.67 -12.46
C GLN A 14 -34.43 7.85 -12.04
N LEU A 15 -33.64 7.69 -10.97
CA LEU A 15 -32.73 8.69 -10.44
C LEU A 15 -31.36 8.08 -10.21
N PHE A 16 -30.35 8.60 -10.90
CA PHE A 16 -29.00 8.01 -10.90
C PHE A 16 -27.94 8.97 -10.39
N VAL A 17 -26.76 8.43 -10.11
CA VAL A 17 -25.59 9.18 -9.65
C VAL A 17 -24.48 9.05 -10.69
N PRO A 18 -23.90 10.15 -11.20
CA PRO A 18 -22.77 10.08 -12.13
C PRO A 18 -21.50 9.49 -11.49
N ALA A 19 -20.72 8.74 -12.28
CA ALA A 19 -19.47 8.10 -11.87
C ALA A 19 -18.39 9.10 -11.42
N PHE A 20 -18.43 10.33 -11.93
CA PHE A 20 -17.47 11.38 -11.56
C PHE A 20 -17.65 11.88 -10.11
N GLN A 21 -18.79 11.64 -9.47
CA GLN A 21 -18.98 12.01 -8.07
C GLN A 21 -18.18 11.12 -7.13
N ARG A 22 -17.71 11.67 -6.01
CA ARG A 22 -16.97 10.89 -5.00
C ARG A 22 -17.84 9.86 -4.28
N GLU A 23 -17.19 8.89 -3.66
CA GLU A 23 -17.78 7.87 -2.78
C GLU A 23 -18.46 8.49 -1.55
N TYR A 24 -19.09 7.65 -0.70
CA TYR A 24 -19.75 8.14 0.50
C TYR A 24 -18.72 8.42 1.61
N VAL A 25 -18.58 9.70 1.99
CA VAL A 25 -17.54 10.20 2.92
C VAL A 25 -18.09 10.78 4.22
N TRP A 26 -19.41 10.91 4.34
CA TRP A 26 -20.06 11.41 5.56
C TRP A 26 -19.83 10.48 6.74
N LYS A 27 -19.53 11.08 7.89
CA LYS A 27 -19.35 10.38 9.16
C LYS A 27 -20.66 10.31 9.92
N ARG A 28 -20.65 9.50 10.98
CA ARG A 28 -21.76 9.33 11.93
C ARG A 28 -22.36 10.65 12.44
N ASN A 29 -21.53 11.66 12.71
CA ASN A 29 -22.02 12.97 13.16
C ASN A 29 -22.77 13.75 12.07
N ASP A 30 -22.36 13.63 10.80
CA ASP A 30 -23.02 14.31 9.69
C ASP A 30 -24.44 13.74 9.48
N ALA A 31 -24.56 12.42 9.56
CA ALA A 31 -25.86 11.73 9.52
C ALA A 31 -26.77 12.14 10.69
N LYS A 32 -26.21 12.22 11.91
CA LYS A 32 -26.94 12.69 13.10
C LYS A 32 -27.47 14.12 12.90
N ASN A 33 -26.64 15.05 12.44
CA ASN A 33 -27.03 16.46 12.24
C ASN A 33 -28.12 16.61 11.17
N LEU A 34 -28.07 15.79 10.11
CA LEU A 34 -29.12 15.78 9.08
C LEU A 34 -30.46 15.33 9.65
N ILE A 35 -30.48 14.21 10.38
CA ILE A 35 -31.73 13.71 11.00
C ILE A 35 -32.24 14.68 12.06
N GLU A 36 -31.36 15.28 12.86
CA GLU A 36 -31.75 16.29 13.85
C GLU A 36 -32.44 17.49 13.19
N SER A 37 -31.89 17.97 12.08
CA SER A 37 -32.48 19.06 11.28
C SER A 37 -33.85 18.66 10.71
N LEU A 38 -33.98 17.41 10.25
CA LEU A 38 -35.25 16.82 9.79
C LEU A 38 -36.21 16.49 10.92
N ILE A 39 -35.83 16.45 12.19
CA ILE A 39 -36.79 16.31 13.28
C ILE A 39 -37.33 17.70 13.67
N LYS A 40 -36.46 18.72 13.62
CA LYS A 40 -36.75 20.09 14.07
C LYS A 40 -37.35 21.01 13.00
N ASP A 41 -37.70 20.50 11.82
CA ASP A 41 -38.19 21.34 10.70
C ASP A 41 -37.21 22.40 10.21
N TYR A 42 -35.91 22.14 10.35
CA TYR A 42 -34.88 23.04 9.85
C TYR A 42 -34.59 22.80 8.35
N PRO A 43 -34.21 23.85 7.59
CA PRO A 43 -33.80 23.69 6.22
C PRO A 43 -32.61 22.73 6.08
N THR A 44 -32.74 21.73 5.22
CA THR A 44 -31.68 20.71 4.97
C THR A 44 -30.98 20.88 3.63
N GLY A 45 -31.12 22.08 3.04
CA GLY A 45 -30.58 22.47 1.73
C GLY A 45 -31.42 21.97 0.55
N THR A 46 -30.89 22.13 -0.65
CA THR A 46 -31.51 21.72 -1.92
C THR A 46 -30.79 20.50 -2.52
N MET A 47 -31.46 19.78 -3.42
CA MET A 47 -30.88 18.79 -4.33
C MET A 47 -30.78 19.45 -5.70
N LEU A 48 -29.63 19.31 -6.35
CA LEU A 48 -29.47 19.70 -7.75
C LEU A 48 -29.55 18.45 -8.61
N THR A 49 -30.48 18.42 -9.56
CA THR A 49 -30.61 17.34 -10.54
C THR A 49 -30.34 17.85 -11.95
N TRP A 50 -29.91 16.95 -12.83
CA TRP A 50 -29.67 17.24 -14.23
C TRP A 50 -30.37 16.19 -15.09
N ASP A 51 -31.28 16.67 -15.93
CA ASP A 51 -31.97 15.84 -16.91
C ASP A 51 -31.12 15.82 -18.19
N THR A 52 -30.79 14.66 -18.75
CA THR A 52 -29.97 14.53 -19.98
C THR A 52 -30.38 13.32 -20.82
N ASN A 53 -30.22 13.40 -22.14
CA ASN A 53 -30.41 12.26 -23.05
C ASN A 53 -29.11 11.48 -23.27
N ASN A 54 -27.97 12.09 -22.94
CA ASN A 54 -26.63 11.53 -23.12
C ASN A 54 -25.95 11.54 -21.74
N PRO A 55 -26.33 10.62 -20.83
CA PRO A 55 -25.70 10.57 -19.52
C PRO A 55 -24.21 10.22 -19.64
N PRO A 56 -23.36 10.75 -18.75
CA PRO A 56 -22.03 10.20 -18.54
C PRO A 56 -22.14 8.80 -17.94
N GLU A 57 -20.99 8.17 -17.71
CA GLU A 57 -20.92 6.93 -16.95
C GLU A 57 -21.61 7.08 -15.58
N LEU A 58 -22.41 6.07 -15.21
CA LEU A 58 -23.21 6.05 -13.99
C LEU A 58 -22.53 5.18 -12.94
N LYS A 59 -22.82 5.45 -11.67
CA LYS A 59 -22.38 4.56 -10.58
C LYS A 59 -23.22 3.29 -10.50
N GLY A 60 -22.57 2.21 -10.10
CA GLY A 60 -23.16 0.87 -9.99
C GLY A 60 -23.13 0.12 -11.33
N ASP A 61 -23.73 -1.07 -11.34
CA ASP A 61 -23.67 -1.98 -12.50
C ASP A 61 -24.68 -1.62 -13.60
N TYR A 62 -25.44 -0.54 -13.42
CA TYR A 62 -26.49 -0.17 -14.36
C TYR A 62 -25.92 0.57 -15.57
N VAL A 63 -25.97 -0.09 -16.73
CA VAL A 63 -25.62 0.51 -18.03
C VAL A 63 -26.88 1.11 -18.66
N TYR A 64 -26.89 2.42 -18.85
CA TYR A 64 -28.01 3.11 -19.47
C TYR A 64 -28.07 2.86 -20.98
N GLU A 65 -29.22 2.37 -21.45
CA GLU A 65 -29.49 2.25 -22.89
C GLU A 65 -30.02 3.59 -23.42
N THR A 66 -29.30 4.19 -24.38
CA THR A 66 -29.62 5.49 -25.00
C THR A 66 -31.03 5.58 -25.61
N ASN A 67 -31.68 4.45 -25.85
CA ASN A 67 -33.03 4.37 -26.43
C ASN A 67 -34.16 4.65 -25.42
N LYS A 68 -33.85 4.77 -24.11
CA LYS A 68 -34.85 4.94 -23.03
C LYS A 68 -35.23 6.39 -22.71
N GLY A 69 -34.75 7.37 -23.49
CA GLY A 69 -35.14 8.79 -23.37
C GLY A 69 -34.27 9.59 -22.40
N THR A 70 -34.86 10.58 -21.73
CA THR A 70 -34.16 11.46 -20.79
C THR A 70 -34.00 10.79 -19.42
N VAL A 71 -32.79 10.81 -18.89
CA VAL A 71 -32.44 10.33 -17.54
C VAL A 71 -32.17 11.50 -16.60
N LYS A 72 -32.56 11.33 -15.32
CA LYS A 72 -32.32 12.31 -14.26
C LYS A 72 -31.14 11.89 -13.38
N LEU A 73 -30.16 12.78 -13.24
CA LEU A 73 -28.93 12.59 -12.50
C LEU A 73 -28.89 13.49 -11.28
N ILE A 74 -28.47 12.97 -10.12
CA ILE A 74 -28.19 13.78 -8.93
C ILE A 74 -26.83 14.42 -9.12
N LEU A 75 -26.76 15.75 -9.15
CA LEU A 75 -25.51 16.50 -9.15
C LEU A 75 -25.11 16.98 -7.74
N ASP A 76 -26.05 17.51 -6.96
CA ASP A 76 -25.78 17.88 -5.56
C ASP A 76 -26.82 17.28 -4.62
N GLY A 77 -26.42 17.08 -3.36
CA GLY A 77 -27.25 16.43 -2.34
C GLY A 77 -27.07 14.92 -2.26
N GLN A 78 -26.17 14.35 -3.05
CA GLN A 78 -25.83 12.92 -3.08
C GLN A 78 -25.61 12.34 -1.67
N GLN A 79 -24.70 12.92 -0.86
CA GLN A 79 -24.39 12.41 0.48
C GLN A 79 -25.60 12.44 1.44
N ARG A 80 -26.45 13.47 1.33
CA ARG A 80 -27.69 13.60 2.11
C ARG A 80 -28.68 12.52 1.72
N ILE A 81 -28.89 12.32 0.41
CA ILE A 81 -29.83 11.33 -0.13
C ILE A 81 -29.36 9.91 0.19
N THR A 82 -28.07 9.60 0.03
CA THR A 82 -27.51 8.30 0.42
C THR A 82 -27.68 8.03 1.91
N THR A 83 -27.49 9.04 2.77
CA THR A 83 -27.72 8.93 4.22
C THR A 83 -29.18 8.61 4.53
N LEU A 84 -30.12 9.33 3.91
CA LEU A 84 -31.55 9.10 4.08
C LEU A 84 -31.96 7.73 3.60
N TYR A 85 -31.47 7.31 2.44
CA TYR A 85 -31.68 5.96 1.91
C TYR A 85 -31.25 4.91 2.95
N MET A 86 -29.99 4.95 3.41
CA MET A 86 -29.45 3.96 4.36
C MET A 86 -30.22 3.92 5.70
N LEU A 87 -30.66 5.08 6.21
CA LEU A 87 -31.39 5.14 7.49
C LEU A 87 -32.87 4.77 7.35
N MET A 88 -33.48 4.95 6.19
CA MET A 88 -34.89 4.64 5.95
C MET A 88 -35.09 3.20 5.49
N THR A 89 -34.19 2.69 4.64
CA THR A 89 -34.26 1.31 4.11
C THR A 89 -33.42 0.34 4.94
N GLY A 90 -32.39 0.78 5.67
CA GLY A 90 -31.43 -0.11 6.32
C GLY A 90 -30.46 -0.79 5.35
N GLU A 91 -30.51 -0.44 4.07
CA GLU A 91 -29.75 -1.05 2.97
C GLU A 91 -28.83 -0.02 2.32
N ILE A 92 -27.78 -0.49 1.64
CA ILE A 92 -26.90 0.37 0.83
C ILE A 92 -27.60 0.61 -0.51
N PRO A 93 -27.67 1.85 -1.02
CA PRO A 93 -28.32 2.12 -2.30
C PRO A 93 -27.64 1.40 -3.47
N PRO A 94 -28.37 1.10 -4.55
CA PRO A 94 -27.90 0.24 -5.65
C PRO A 94 -26.70 0.81 -6.42
N TYR A 95 -26.44 2.11 -6.32
CA TYR A 95 -25.27 2.76 -6.93
C TYR A 95 -23.99 2.68 -6.07
N TYR A 96 -24.02 1.98 -4.93
CA TYR A 96 -22.86 1.74 -4.07
C TYR A 96 -22.72 0.30 -3.61
N SER A 97 -21.48 -0.14 -3.48
CA SER A 97 -21.11 -1.36 -2.79
C SER A 97 -20.65 -1.05 -1.35
N PRO A 98 -20.54 -2.06 -0.46
CA PRO A 98 -19.96 -1.86 0.87
C PRO A 98 -18.56 -1.23 0.87
N LYS A 99 -17.79 -1.42 -0.22
CA LYS A 99 -16.44 -0.85 -0.36
C LYS A 99 -16.47 0.67 -0.64
N ASP A 100 -17.57 1.19 -1.17
CA ASP A 100 -17.75 2.61 -1.49
C ASP A 100 -18.27 3.43 -0.29
N ILE A 101 -18.51 2.78 0.86
CA ILE A 101 -19.00 3.41 2.09
C ILE A 101 -17.85 3.51 3.10
N SER A 102 -17.31 4.72 3.29
CA SER A 102 -16.18 4.93 4.22
C SER A 102 -16.54 4.69 5.69
N THR A 103 -17.78 4.96 6.08
CA THR A 103 -18.29 4.74 7.44
C THR A 103 -19.73 4.28 7.36
N ASP A 104 -20.03 3.11 7.92
CA ASP A 104 -21.40 2.66 8.03
C ASP A 104 -22.15 3.49 9.09
N ILE A 105 -23.10 4.28 8.62
CA ILE A 105 -23.93 5.19 9.42
C ILE A 105 -25.27 4.58 9.81
N ARG A 106 -25.57 3.34 9.40
CA ARG A 106 -26.77 2.61 9.82
C ARG A 106 -26.73 2.33 11.32
N GLY A 107 -27.89 2.03 11.89
CA GLY A 107 -27.99 1.78 13.34
C GLY A 107 -27.97 3.05 14.18
N LEU A 108 -28.57 4.13 13.68
CA LEU A 108 -28.82 5.35 14.44
C LEU A 108 -30.04 5.16 15.34
N TYR A 109 -29.88 5.47 16.63
CA TYR A 109 -30.93 5.40 17.63
C TYR A 109 -31.35 6.81 18.05
N VAL A 110 -32.61 6.94 18.42
CA VAL A 110 -33.20 8.14 18.98
C VAL A 110 -33.83 7.81 20.33
N ASN A 111 -33.60 8.65 21.32
CA ASN A 111 -34.37 8.63 22.54
C ASN A 111 -35.71 9.34 22.28
N VAL A 112 -36.82 8.60 22.27
CA VAL A 112 -38.14 9.13 21.86
C VAL A 112 -38.77 10.10 22.86
N GLU A 113 -38.17 10.30 24.03
CA GLU A 113 -38.61 11.32 24.99
C GLU A 113 -37.83 12.64 24.85
N THR A 114 -36.52 12.56 24.56
CA THR A 114 -35.61 13.71 24.54
C THR A 114 -35.17 14.14 23.14
N LEU A 115 -35.46 13.33 22.12
CA LEU A 115 -34.98 13.48 20.74
C LEU A 115 -33.45 13.43 20.58
N VAL A 116 -32.72 12.99 21.61
CA VAL A 116 -31.27 12.81 21.51
C VAL A 116 -30.97 11.66 20.55
N LEU A 117 -30.11 11.93 19.58
CA LEU A 117 -29.66 10.97 18.58
C LEU A 117 -28.29 10.41 18.95
N GLU A 118 -28.12 9.10 19.00
CA GLU A 118 -26.84 8.46 19.28
C GLU A 118 -26.70 7.11 18.58
N TYR A 119 -25.46 6.68 18.39
CA TYR A 119 -25.17 5.31 17.95
C TYR A 119 -25.15 4.37 19.14
N TYR A 120 -25.47 3.09 18.91
CA TYR A 120 -25.68 2.11 19.98
C TYR A 120 -24.53 2.07 21.01
N LYS A 121 -24.89 2.27 22.28
CA LYS A 121 -23.99 2.21 23.45
C LYS A 121 -24.59 1.26 24.48
N LYS A 122 -23.97 0.09 24.68
CA LYS A 122 -24.48 -0.97 25.57
C LYS A 122 -24.82 -0.44 26.97
N THR A 123 -23.91 0.32 27.58
CA THR A 123 -24.05 0.88 28.94
C THR A 123 -25.25 1.81 29.13
N THR A 124 -25.74 2.43 28.05
CA THR A 124 -26.79 3.46 28.13
C THR A 124 -28.11 2.95 27.56
N MET A 125 -28.07 2.10 26.53
CA MET A 125 -29.24 1.76 25.71
C MET A 125 -29.79 0.36 25.94
N GLU A 126 -29.01 -0.59 26.48
CA GLU A 126 -29.49 -1.97 26.67
C GLU A 126 -30.68 -2.05 27.64
N HIS A 127 -30.68 -1.17 28.65
CA HIS A 127 -31.68 -1.16 29.71
C HIS A 127 -32.70 -0.02 29.61
N ASP A 128 -32.65 0.81 28.57
CA ASP A 128 -33.58 1.94 28.39
C ASP A 128 -34.45 1.75 27.13
N PRO A 129 -35.76 1.46 27.27
CA PRO A 129 -36.67 1.20 26.15
C PRO A 129 -37.00 2.45 25.32
N LEU A 130 -36.60 3.66 25.78
CA LEU A 130 -36.78 4.90 25.01
C LEU A 130 -35.81 5.00 23.83
N TRP A 131 -34.72 4.23 23.84
CA TRP A 131 -33.77 4.21 22.74
C TRP A 131 -34.22 3.27 21.63
N ILE A 132 -34.68 3.88 20.55
CA ILE A 132 -35.29 3.14 19.44
C ILE A 132 -34.53 3.42 18.16
N ASN A 133 -34.31 2.37 17.37
CA ASN A 133 -33.69 2.47 16.07
C ASN A 133 -34.61 3.24 15.09
N ILE A 134 -34.09 4.31 14.48
CA ILE A 134 -34.86 5.20 13.59
C ILE A 134 -35.40 4.45 12.38
N THR A 135 -34.63 3.54 11.79
CA THR A 135 -35.08 2.69 10.67
C THR A 135 -36.31 1.88 11.07
N GLY A 136 -36.35 1.39 12.31
CA GLY A 136 -37.51 0.67 12.86
C GLY A 136 -38.76 1.54 12.95
N ILE A 137 -38.62 2.79 13.38
CA ILE A 137 -39.72 3.76 13.48
C ILE A 137 -40.26 4.10 12.08
N ILE A 138 -39.36 4.44 11.15
CA ILE A 138 -39.72 4.84 9.78
C ILE A 138 -40.40 3.70 9.01
N LYS A 139 -39.91 2.46 9.17
CA LYS A 139 -40.52 1.27 8.57
C LYS A 139 -41.80 0.80 9.28
N ASN A 140 -42.33 1.56 10.24
CA ASN A 140 -43.49 1.18 11.06
C ASN A 140 -43.35 -0.19 11.76
N LYS A 141 -42.12 -0.63 12.05
CA LYS A 141 -41.86 -1.87 12.82
C LYS A 141 -42.01 -1.67 14.32
N VAL A 142 -42.02 -0.41 14.78
CA VAL A 142 -42.16 -0.03 16.18
C VAL A 142 -43.56 0.53 16.40
N ARG A 143 -44.30 -0.04 17.35
CA ARG A 143 -45.61 0.47 17.76
C ARG A 143 -45.45 1.29 19.04
N TYR A 144 -46.06 2.46 19.06
CA TYR A 144 -46.09 3.34 20.23
C TYR A 144 -46.54 2.62 21.51
N LEU A 145 -47.56 1.77 21.42
CA LEU A 145 -48.09 1.00 22.55
C LEU A 145 -47.09 -0.02 23.11
N ASP A 146 -46.21 -0.60 22.28
CA ASP A 146 -45.21 -1.56 22.73
C ASP A 146 -44.13 -0.84 23.55
N VAL A 147 -43.73 0.37 23.11
CA VAL A 147 -42.77 1.24 23.83
C VAL A 147 -43.31 1.64 25.19
N LEU A 148 -44.58 2.03 25.28
CA LEU A 148 -45.21 2.37 26.55
C LEU A 148 -45.31 1.16 27.48
N ARG A 149 -45.65 -0.02 26.96
CA ARG A 149 -45.70 -1.24 27.76
C ARG A 149 -44.34 -1.57 28.36
N ASP A 150 -43.29 -1.56 27.54
CA ASP A 150 -41.92 -1.85 28.00
C ASP A 150 -41.43 -0.83 29.05
N LEU A 151 -41.89 0.42 28.96
CA LEU A 151 -41.63 1.46 29.97
C LEU A 151 -42.36 1.19 31.30
N VAL A 152 -43.64 0.80 31.24
CA VAL A 152 -44.45 0.47 32.43
C VAL A 152 -43.92 -0.78 33.12
N ASP A 153 -43.62 -1.83 32.35
CA ASP A 153 -43.11 -3.10 32.86
C ASP A 153 -41.76 -2.92 33.58
N ARG A 154 -40.93 -1.98 33.13
CA ARG A 154 -39.63 -1.66 33.74
C ARG A 154 -39.70 -0.70 34.93
N ASN A 155 -40.74 0.14 35.02
CA ASN A 155 -41.00 1.00 36.17
C ASN A 155 -41.91 0.30 37.22
N GLU A 156 -41.84 -1.03 37.32
CA GLU A 156 -42.63 -1.81 38.29
C GLU A 156 -44.15 -1.58 38.24
N GLY A 157 -44.68 -1.17 37.07
CA GLY A 157 -46.10 -0.87 36.89
C GLY A 157 -46.52 0.55 37.28
N GLU A 158 -45.59 1.48 37.56
CA GLU A 158 -45.92 2.88 37.77
C GLU A 158 -46.55 3.51 36.52
N HIS A 159 -47.67 4.22 36.72
CA HIS A 159 -48.41 4.86 35.65
C HIS A 159 -47.60 6.03 35.06
N ILE A 160 -47.38 6.01 33.74
CA ILE A 160 -46.72 7.09 33.01
C ILE A 160 -47.66 8.30 32.98
N SER A 161 -47.15 9.52 33.20
CA SER A 161 -47.99 10.72 33.10
C SER A 161 -48.49 10.91 31.66
N ARG A 162 -49.73 11.40 31.50
CA ARG A 162 -50.29 11.69 30.17
C ARG A 162 -49.43 12.66 29.36
N GLU A 163 -48.78 13.61 30.01
CA GLU A 163 -47.85 14.54 29.36
C GLU A 163 -46.65 13.82 28.74
N ARG A 164 -46.08 12.85 29.46
CA ARG A 164 -44.94 12.05 28.98
C ARG A 164 -45.35 11.11 27.85
N GLU A 165 -46.52 10.48 27.96
CA GLU A 165 -47.12 9.68 26.88
C GLU A 165 -47.29 10.49 25.59
N HIS A 166 -47.95 11.65 25.69
CA HIS A 166 -48.15 12.54 24.54
C HIS A 166 -46.82 12.97 23.92
N LYS A 167 -45.84 13.36 24.74
CA LYS A 167 -44.51 13.77 24.27
C LYS A 167 -43.81 12.66 23.47
N ILE A 168 -43.85 11.42 23.97
CA ILE A 168 -43.26 10.26 23.27
C ILE A 168 -44.00 10.01 21.95
N GLY A 169 -45.33 10.08 21.96
CA GLY A 169 -46.17 9.92 20.77
C GLY A 169 -45.87 10.97 19.70
N ASP A 170 -45.84 12.23 20.08
CA ASP A 170 -45.56 13.37 19.19
C ASP A 170 -44.17 13.27 18.57
N ASN A 171 -43.17 12.88 19.36
CA ASN A 171 -41.79 12.68 18.88
C ASN A 171 -41.69 11.51 17.89
N ILE A 172 -42.35 10.38 18.17
CA ILE A 172 -42.41 9.25 17.23
C ILE A 172 -43.09 9.67 15.92
N GLU A 173 -44.18 10.43 16.00
CA GLU A 173 -44.89 10.93 14.83
C GLU A 173 -44.04 11.94 14.02
N ALA A 174 -43.27 12.81 14.68
CA ALA A 174 -42.33 13.71 14.02
C ALA A 174 -41.28 12.95 13.19
N ILE A 175 -40.77 11.83 13.73
CA ILE A 175 -39.83 10.95 13.02
C ILE A 175 -40.52 10.22 11.87
N LYS A 176 -41.75 9.74 12.06
CA LYS A 176 -42.53 9.08 11.01
C LYS A 176 -42.88 9.99 9.83
N LYS A 177 -42.92 11.30 10.04
CA LYS A 177 -43.15 12.31 8.99
C LYS A 177 -41.91 12.62 8.15
N ILE A 178 -40.71 12.19 8.54
CA ILE A 178 -39.48 12.42 7.78
C ILE A 178 -39.59 12.01 6.30
N PRO A 179 -40.11 10.82 5.92
CA PRO A 179 -40.29 10.43 4.53
C PRO A 179 -41.17 11.39 3.70
N ASP A 180 -42.14 12.04 4.34
CA ASP A 180 -43.09 12.93 3.68
C ASP A 180 -42.58 14.37 3.50
N ARG A 181 -41.43 14.70 4.08
CA ARG A 181 -40.82 16.02 3.98
C ARG A 181 -40.37 16.32 2.56
N GLU A 182 -40.47 17.59 2.18
CA GLU A 182 -39.98 18.06 0.90
C GLU A 182 -38.47 18.31 0.94
N PHE A 183 -37.76 17.67 0.01
CA PHE A 183 -36.40 18.00 -0.35
C PHE A 183 -36.45 18.86 -1.61
N LEU A 184 -36.05 20.12 -1.49
CA LEU A 184 -36.17 21.12 -2.56
C LEU A 184 -35.28 20.74 -3.74
N GLU A 185 -35.88 20.57 -4.92
CA GLU A 185 -35.15 20.19 -6.14
C GLU A 185 -34.92 21.41 -7.03
N GLN A 186 -33.69 21.58 -7.49
CA GLN A 186 -33.31 22.49 -8.57
C GLN A 186 -32.90 21.66 -9.78
N VAL A 187 -33.41 21.98 -10.96
CA VAL A 187 -33.22 21.17 -12.17
C VAL A 187 -32.37 21.92 -13.19
N ILE A 188 -31.27 21.29 -13.62
CA ILE A 188 -30.51 21.70 -14.80
C ILE A 188 -31.22 21.13 -16.05
N PRO A 189 -31.52 21.96 -17.05
CA PRO A 189 -32.26 21.54 -18.23
C PRO A 189 -31.43 20.63 -19.16
N VAL A 190 -32.14 19.84 -19.98
CA VAL A 190 -31.58 18.87 -20.96
C VAL A 190 -30.59 19.45 -21.98
N LYS A 191 -30.67 20.76 -22.22
CA LYS A 191 -29.74 21.46 -23.12
C LYS A 191 -28.32 21.61 -22.57
N ALA A 192 -28.11 21.43 -21.27
CA ALA A 192 -26.78 21.55 -20.66
C ALA A 192 -25.90 20.37 -21.06
N SER A 193 -24.66 20.67 -21.42
CA SER A 193 -23.62 19.68 -21.68
C SER A 193 -23.09 19.04 -20.39
N ILE A 194 -22.40 17.90 -20.51
CA ILE A 194 -21.70 17.24 -19.38
C ILE A 194 -20.74 18.24 -18.70
N LYS A 195 -20.01 19.03 -19.48
CA LYS A 195 -19.08 20.03 -18.95
C LYS A 195 -19.79 21.10 -18.13
N GLU A 196 -20.86 21.69 -18.66
CA GLU A 196 -21.65 22.69 -17.92
C GLU A 196 -22.27 22.10 -16.66
N ALA A 197 -22.71 20.83 -16.69
CA ALA A 197 -23.21 20.13 -15.52
C ALA A 197 -22.14 19.95 -14.44
N ILE A 198 -20.89 19.60 -14.81
CA ILE A 198 -19.76 19.50 -13.88
C ILE A 198 -19.36 20.89 -13.35
N ASP A 199 -19.38 21.93 -14.19
CA ASP A 199 -19.07 23.31 -13.79
C ASP A 199 -20.12 23.86 -12.81
N ILE A 200 -21.41 23.61 -13.05
CA ILE A 200 -22.49 24.00 -12.12
C ILE A 200 -22.37 23.19 -10.83
N PHE A 201 -22.08 21.89 -10.92
CA PHE A 201 -21.79 21.04 -9.76
C PHE A 201 -20.65 21.63 -8.92
N TYR A 202 -19.57 22.09 -9.55
CA TYR A 202 -18.44 22.76 -8.90
C TYR A 202 -18.88 24.04 -8.18
N ILE A 203 -19.60 24.93 -8.87
CA ILE A 203 -20.07 26.21 -8.29
C ILE A 203 -20.93 25.94 -7.05
N VAL A 204 -21.86 24.99 -7.13
CA VAL A 204 -22.79 24.68 -6.02
C VAL A 204 -22.09 23.95 -4.87
N ASN A 205 -21.11 23.08 -5.15
CA ASN A 205 -20.38 22.36 -4.09
C ASN A 205 -19.37 23.22 -3.31
N SER A 206 -19.02 24.41 -3.81
CA SER A 206 -18.09 25.34 -3.14
C SER A 206 -18.55 25.85 -1.77
N SER A 207 -19.83 25.64 -1.41
CA SER A 207 -20.43 26.04 -0.13
C SER A 207 -20.63 24.87 0.86
N GLY A 208 -20.29 23.63 0.48
CA GLY A 208 -20.56 22.41 1.27
C GLY A 208 -19.31 21.77 1.90
N VAL A 209 -19.29 20.44 2.05
CA VAL A 209 -18.04 19.71 2.34
C VAL A 209 -17.20 19.75 1.06
N ASN A 210 -16.35 20.77 0.96
CA ASN A 210 -15.60 21.07 -0.25
C ASN A 210 -14.87 19.83 -0.78
N LEU A 211 -15.02 19.60 -2.09
CA LEU A 211 -14.17 18.69 -2.83
C LEU A 211 -12.74 19.26 -2.83
N THR A 212 -11.74 18.39 -2.78
CA THR A 212 -10.36 18.86 -3.00
C THR A 212 -10.19 19.31 -4.45
N ASP A 213 -9.25 20.22 -4.72
CA ASP A 213 -8.93 20.65 -6.09
C ASP A 213 -8.58 19.45 -7.00
N ALA A 214 -8.01 18.39 -6.41
CA ALA A 214 -7.74 17.14 -7.09
C ALA A 214 -9.01 16.33 -7.40
N GLU A 215 -9.95 16.20 -6.44
CA GLU A 215 -11.25 15.56 -6.70
C GLU A 215 -12.04 16.29 -7.79
N LEU A 216 -11.94 17.62 -7.83
CA LEU A 216 -12.54 18.47 -8.86
C LEU A 216 -11.92 18.24 -10.23
N ALA A 217 -10.58 18.22 -10.30
CA ALA A 217 -9.89 17.92 -11.54
C ALA A 217 -10.24 16.52 -12.06
N LEU A 218 -10.33 15.52 -11.17
CA LEU A 218 -10.75 14.18 -11.57
C LEU A 218 -12.19 14.17 -12.11
N ALA A 219 -13.11 14.92 -11.50
CA ALA A 219 -14.48 15.00 -11.99
C ALA A 219 -14.54 15.59 -13.41
N GLN A 220 -13.75 16.62 -13.70
CA GLN A 220 -13.62 17.20 -15.03
C GLN A 220 -12.98 16.23 -16.04
N ILE A 221 -11.92 15.51 -15.65
CA ILE A 221 -11.28 14.47 -16.48
C ILE A 221 -12.29 13.39 -16.85
N SER A 222 -13.10 12.92 -15.89
CA SER A 222 -14.16 11.93 -16.15
C SER A 222 -15.21 12.41 -17.17
N GLY A 223 -15.35 13.72 -17.38
CA GLY A 223 -16.23 14.27 -18.41
C GLY A 223 -15.79 13.93 -19.85
N TYR A 224 -14.48 13.84 -20.11
CA TYR A 224 -13.94 13.56 -21.46
C TYR A 224 -13.16 12.23 -21.56
N TRP A 225 -12.76 11.65 -20.43
CA TRP A 225 -12.20 10.31 -20.29
C TRP A 225 -12.97 9.54 -19.19
N PRO A 226 -14.14 8.95 -19.54
CA PRO A 226 -15.03 8.31 -18.56
C PRO A 226 -14.34 7.27 -17.68
N LYS A 227 -13.55 6.40 -18.31
CA LYS A 227 -12.82 5.29 -17.65
C LYS A 227 -11.66 5.71 -16.74
N ALA A 228 -11.26 6.99 -16.71
CA ALA A 228 -10.09 7.45 -15.95
C ALA A 228 -10.13 6.99 -14.48
N ARG A 229 -11.31 7.14 -13.83
CA ARG A 229 -11.48 6.80 -12.41
C ARG A 229 -11.30 5.30 -12.16
N GLU A 230 -11.85 4.47 -13.03
CA GLU A 230 -11.73 3.00 -12.94
C GLU A 230 -10.27 2.58 -13.15
N GLU A 231 -9.62 3.08 -14.20
CA GLU A 231 -8.21 2.78 -14.50
C GLU A 231 -7.29 3.18 -13.34
N PHE A 232 -7.51 4.34 -12.73
CA PHE A 232 -6.72 4.79 -11.57
C PHE A 232 -6.96 3.89 -10.36
N LYS A 233 -8.21 3.46 -10.11
CA LYS A 233 -8.55 2.55 -9.01
C LYS A 233 -7.89 1.18 -9.16
N VAL A 234 -7.86 0.63 -10.37
CA VAL A 234 -7.20 -0.66 -10.63
C VAL A 234 -5.74 -0.60 -10.23
N LYS A 235 -5.01 0.44 -10.68
CA LYS A 235 -3.60 0.60 -10.32
C LYS A 235 -3.40 0.88 -8.82
N LEU A 236 -4.29 1.63 -8.18
CA LEU A 236 -4.22 1.87 -6.74
C LEU A 236 -4.43 0.58 -5.91
N GLU A 237 -5.33 -0.31 -6.31
CA GLU A 237 -5.51 -1.60 -5.63
C GLU A 237 -4.33 -2.57 -5.89
N GLU A 238 -3.72 -2.53 -7.08
CA GLU A 238 -2.46 -3.24 -7.36
C GLU A 238 -1.32 -2.74 -6.45
N MET A 239 -1.14 -1.43 -6.33
CA MET A 239 -0.12 -0.85 -5.44
C MET A 239 -0.37 -1.20 -3.97
N LYS A 240 -1.63 -1.23 -3.55
CA LYS A 240 -2.04 -1.54 -2.19
C LYS A 240 -1.72 -2.99 -1.80
N SER A 241 -1.77 -3.95 -2.72
CA SER A 241 -1.33 -5.32 -2.44
C SER A 241 0.16 -5.40 -2.10
N ARG A 242 0.96 -4.46 -2.63
CA ARG A 242 2.40 -4.28 -2.35
C ARG A 242 2.69 -3.32 -1.17
N GLY A 243 1.67 -2.90 -0.40
CA GLY A 243 1.81 -2.02 0.76
C GLY A 243 1.71 -0.51 0.48
N TRP A 244 1.46 -0.13 -0.77
CA TRP A 244 1.36 1.27 -1.19
C TRP A 244 -0.11 1.73 -1.24
N VAL A 245 -0.59 2.35 -0.16
CA VAL A 245 -1.98 2.80 -0.03
C VAL A 245 -2.10 4.29 -0.33
N PHE A 246 -2.73 4.65 -1.44
CA PHE A 246 -2.98 6.04 -1.83
C PHE A 246 -4.46 6.33 -2.10
N LYS A 247 -4.78 7.62 -2.13
CA LYS A 247 -6.08 8.15 -2.59
C LYS A 247 -5.98 8.60 -4.04
N LEU A 248 -7.13 8.75 -4.70
CA LEU A 248 -7.20 9.28 -6.07
C LEU A 248 -6.52 10.66 -6.21
N ASP A 249 -6.58 11.50 -5.17
CA ASP A 249 -5.88 12.79 -5.13
C ASP A 249 -4.39 12.65 -5.45
N PHE A 250 -3.73 11.60 -4.95
CA PHE A 250 -2.30 11.38 -5.21
C PHE A 250 -2.01 11.25 -6.71
N ILE A 251 -2.83 10.50 -7.45
CA ILE A 251 -2.70 10.34 -8.90
C ILE A 251 -2.86 11.68 -9.62
N MET A 252 -3.79 12.52 -9.18
CA MET A 252 -3.98 13.86 -9.74
C MET A 252 -2.75 14.75 -9.57
N TYR A 253 -2.13 14.73 -8.39
CA TYR A 253 -0.86 15.45 -8.17
C TYR A 253 0.29 14.88 -9.00
N VAL A 254 0.36 13.56 -9.17
CA VAL A 254 1.36 12.91 -10.04
C VAL A 254 1.18 13.35 -11.49
N LEU A 255 -0.06 13.31 -12.01
CA LEU A 255 -0.37 13.75 -13.39
C LEU A 255 -0.07 15.23 -13.60
N LEU A 256 -0.46 16.10 -12.66
CA LEU A 256 -0.14 17.53 -12.75
C LEU A 256 1.38 17.76 -12.76
N ALA A 257 2.10 17.05 -11.90
CA ALA A 257 3.55 17.16 -11.78
C ALA A 257 4.29 16.67 -13.03
N THR A 258 3.85 15.57 -13.63
CA THR A 258 4.52 14.98 -14.81
C THR A 258 4.20 15.76 -16.09
N ILE A 259 2.98 16.28 -16.22
CA ILE A 259 2.51 16.98 -17.44
C ILE A 259 2.96 18.44 -17.46
N TYR A 260 2.97 19.11 -16.31
CA TYR A 260 3.19 20.57 -16.21
C TYR A 260 4.25 21.00 -15.19
N GLN A 261 4.84 20.07 -14.43
CA GLN A 261 5.83 20.37 -13.39
C GLN A 261 5.31 21.37 -12.35
N GLN A 262 4.04 21.19 -11.95
CA GLN A 262 3.32 22.04 -11.01
C GLN A 262 2.52 21.21 -10.01
N GLY A 263 2.24 21.81 -8.86
CA GLY A 263 1.43 21.25 -7.78
C GLY A 263 0.13 22.03 -7.51
N SER A 264 0.04 23.33 -7.85
CA SER A 264 -1.14 24.14 -7.48
C SER A 264 -2.21 24.31 -8.55
N LYS A 265 -1.85 24.18 -9.84
CA LYS A 265 -2.73 24.57 -10.95
C LYS A 265 -3.53 23.40 -11.51
N MET A 266 -4.37 22.78 -10.69
CA MET A 266 -5.21 21.63 -11.06
C MET A 266 -6.13 21.94 -12.25
N GLU A 267 -6.53 23.20 -12.42
CA GLU A 267 -7.35 23.67 -13.53
C GLU A 267 -6.73 23.43 -14.92
N LYS A 268 -5.40 23.27 -14.99
CA LYS A 268 -4.72 22.92 -16.24
C LYS A 268 -5.13 21.55 -16.77
N LEU A 269 -5.61 20.64 -15.91
CA LEU A 269 -6.06 19.31 -16.30
C LEU A 269 -7.54 19.30 -16.76
N HIS A 270 -8.29 20.39 -16.61
CA HIS A 270 -9.75 20.38 -16.87
C HIS A 270 -10.11 20.35 -18.36
N ALA A 271 -9.21 20.82 -19.22
CA ALA A 271 -9.48 21.01 -20.64
C ALA A 271 -9.51 19.66 -21.39
N ALA A 272 -10.50 19.46 -22.27
CA ALA A 272 -10.69 18.19 -22.98
C ALA A 272 -9.57 17.89 -23.98
N GLU A 273 -8.83 18.92 -24.41
CA GLU A 273 -7.63 18.81 -25.24
C GLU A 273 -6.52 18.02 -24.55
N ASN A 274 -6.56 17.89 -23.21
CA ASN A 274 -5.60 17.08 -22.47
C ASN A 274 -5.84 15.58 -22.57
N LYS A 275 -6.96 15.13 -23.14
CA LYS A 275 -7.35 13.71 -23.14
C LYS A 275 -6.23 12.79 -23.63
N GLU A 276 -5.70 13.04 -24.82
CA GLU A 276 -4.65 12.21 -25.41
C GLU A 276 -3.36 12.26 -24.58
N LYS A 277 -2.95 13.47 -24.19
CA LYS A 277 -1.76 13.69 -23.36
C LYS A 277 -1.86 12.98 -22.01
N LEU A 278 -3.03 13.00 -21.37
CA LEU A 278 -3.31 12.33 -20.11
C LEU A 278 -3.26 10.81 -20.25
N GLN A 279 -3.88 10.26 -21.29
CA GLN A 279 -3.89 8.82 -21.54
C GLN A 279 -2.48 8.29 -21.83
N GLU A 280 -1.70 8.99 -22.66
CA GLU A 280 -0.30 8.62 -22.94
C GLU A 280 0.57 8.73 -21.68
N THR A 281 0.45 9.83 -20.93
CA THR A 281 1.19 10.03 -19.68
C THR A 281 0.84 8.94 -18.66
N TRP A 282 -0.46 8.64 -18.50
CA TRP A 282 -0.93 7.63 -17.57
C TRP A 282 -0.40 6.26 -17.91
N LYS A 283 -0.41 5.87 -19.19
CA LYS A 283 0.14 4.59 -19.65
C LYS A 283 1.60 4.41 -19.22
N ILE A 284 2.44 5.42 -19.45
CA ILE A 284 3.86 5.37 -19.06
C ILE A 284 4.03 5.35 -17.53
N LEU A 285 3.17 6.08 -16.81
CA LEU A 285 3.18 6.09 -15.35
C LEU A 285 2.83 4.71 -14.78
N SER A 286 1.71 4.14 -15.23
CA SER A 286 1.14 2.91 -14.69
C SER A 286 1.96 1.67 -15.05
N GLU A 287 2.54 1.61 -16.26
CA GLU A 287 3.29 0.43 -16.74
C GLU A 287 4.78 0.44 -16.37
N GLN A 288 5.37 1.61 -16.05
CA GLN A 288 6.82 1.72 -15.88
C GLN A 288 7.23 2.57 -14.67
N THR A 289 6.81 3.84 -14.64
CA THR A 289 7.41 4.82 -13.73
C THR A 289 7.06 4.53 -12.27
N LEU A 290 5.79 4.22 -12.01
CA LEU A 290 5.30 3.98 -10.65
C LEU A 290 5.91 2.70 -10.08
N ASP A 291 5.94 1.62 -10.85
CA ASP A 291 6.50 0.33 -10.42
C ASP A 291 8.01 0.45 -10.14
N TYR A 292 8.76 1.09 -11.04
CA TYR A 292 10.18 1.37 -10.80
C TYR A 292 10.40 2.22 -9.54
N THR A 293 9.60 3.28 -9.36
CA THR A 293 9.72 4.17 -8.19
C THR A 293 9.48 3.40 -6.89
N PHE A 294 8.40 2.63 -6.81
CA PHE A 294 8.03 1.94 -5.58
C PHE A 294 8.96 0.77 -5.26
N ASN A 295 9.44 0.04 -6.26
CA ASN A 295 10.47 -0.99 -6.08
C ASN A 295 11.79 -0.36 -5.60
N LEU A 296 12.16 0.81 -6.13
CA LEU A 296 13.31 1.57 -5.65
C LEU A 296 13.13 2.00 -4.19
N MET A 297 11.96 2.52 -3.81
CA MET A 297 11.72 2.94 -2.43
C MET A 297 11.68 1.75 -1.45
N GLN A 298 11.15 0.60 -1.85
CA GLN A 298 11.19 -0.63 -1.04
C GLN A 298 12.63 -1.14 -0.88
N SER A 299 13.38 -1.23 -1.98
CA SER A 299 14.73 -1.81 -1.97
C SER A 299 15.77 -0.90 -1.33
N GLN A 300 15.78 0.38 -1.67
CA GLN A 300 16.83 1.34 -1.31
C GLN A 300 16.45 2.22 -0.11
N ALA A 301 15.16 2.51 0.08
CA ALA A 301 14.69 3.31 1.21
C ALA A 301 14.03 2.47 2.33
N TYR A 302 13.96 1.14 2.17
CA TYR A 302 13.41 0.21 3.16
C TYR A 302 11.97 0.54 3.60
N ILE A 303 11.17 1.05 2.67
CA ILE A 303 9.78 1.46 2.90
C ILE A 303 8.85 0.33 2.43
N ASP A 304 8.32 -0.43 3.36
CA ASP A 304 7.45 -1.57 3.03
C ASP A 304 5.96 -1.18 3.00
N HIS A 305 5.58 -0.07 3.64
CA HIS A 305 4.19 0.38 3.69
C HIS A 305 4.06 1.91 3.74
N THR A 306 2.95 2.44 3.24
CA THR A 306 2.64 3.89 3.31
C THR A 306 2.43 4.43 4.73
N ASP A 307 1.97 3.61 5.68
CA ASP A 307 1.83 3.97 7.10
C ASP A 307 3.15 4.34 7.79
N GLU A 308 4.28 4.02 7.16
CA GLU A 308 5.60 4.43 7.65
C GLU A 308 5.94 5.87 7.25
N ILE A 309 5.24 6.42 6.28
CA ILE A 309 5.52 7.71 5.65
C ILE A 309 4.57 8.74 6.24
N ASN A 310 5.12 9.89 6.62
CA ASN A 310 4.31 10.98 7.18
C ASN A 310 3.53 11.73 6.07
N SER A 311 4.15 11.95 4.91
CA SER A 311 3.46 12.47 3.73
C SER A 311 3.87 11.73 2.46
N VAL A 312 2.90 11.04 1.87
CA VAL A 312 3.05 10.31 0.58
C VAL A 312 3.39 11.26 -0.58
N TYR A 313 3.06 12.55 -0.46
CA TYR A 313 3.31 13.53 -1.52
C TYR A 313 4.80 13.85 -1.73
N ALA A 314 5.69 13.45 -0.82
CA ALA A 314 7.13 13.47 -1.07
C ALA A 314 7.56 12.54 -2.21
N LEU A 315 6.74 11.57 -2.59
CA LEU A 315 7.00 10.71 -3.74
C LEU A 315 6.76 11.42 -5.06
N VAL A 316 5.93 12.48 -5.09
CA VAL A 316 5.53 13.17 -6.33
C VAL A 316 6.74 13.77 -7.07
N PRO A 317 7.67 14.51 -6.43
CA PRO A 317 8.88 14.99 -7.11
C PRO A 317 9.79 13.87 -7.63
N ILE A 318 9.87 12.74 -6.92
CA ILE A 318 10.66 11.57 -7.33
C ILE A 318 10.07 10.96 -8.60
N ILE A 319 8.75 10.72 -8.59
CA ILE A 319 8.01 10.20 -9.74
C ILE A 319 8.16 11.14 -10.94
N ALA A 320 7.99 12.45 -10.73
CA ALA A 320 8.13 13.44 -11.80
C ALA A 320 9.55 13.46 -12.39
N TYR A 321 10.59 13.37 -11.55
CA TYR A 321 11.97 13.33 -12.03
C TYR A 321 12.28 12.08 -12.85
N ILE A 322 11.85 10.90 -12.37
CA ILE A 322 12.01 9.64 -13.09
C ILE A 322 11.28 9.69 -14.44
N PHE A 323 10.06 10.22 -14.46
CA PHE A 323 9.26 10.36 -15.67
C PHE A 323 9.92 11.27 -16.72
N LEU A 324 10.50 12.39 -16.28
CA LEU A 324 11.16 13.35 -17.17
C LEU A 324 12.48 12.82 -17.77
N LYS A 325 13.15 11.87 -17.11
CA LYS A 325 14.41 11.28 -17.59
C LYS A 325 14.19 10.35 -18.78
N PRO A 326 14.88 10.50 -19.93
CA PRO A 326 14.71 9.64 -21.11
C PRO A 326 14.84 8.14 -20.86
N SER A 327 15.74 7.73 -19.94
CA SER A 327 15.93 6.33 -19.55
C SER A 327 14.86 5.79 -18.61
N ARG A 328 14.10 6.68 -17.97
CA ARG A 328 13.15 6.40 -16.87
C ARG A 328 13.78 5.61 -15.71
N LYS A 329 15.11 5.68 -15.58
CA LYS A 329 15.92 5.02 -14.57
C LYS A 329 16.91 6.02 -13.96
N LEU A 330 17.16 5.89 -12.67
CA LEU A 330 18.12 6.70 -11.93
C LEU A 330 19.48 6.00 -11.87
N SER A 331 20.55 6.78 -11.94
CA SER A 331 21.90 6.31 -11.59
C SER A 331 22.04 6.12 -10.08
N GLU A 332 23.02 5.33 -9.65
CA GLU A 332 23.26 5.06 -8.22
C GLU A 332 23.39 6.35 -7.39
N LYS A 333 24.10 7.36 -7.91
CA LYS A 333 24.24 8.67 -7.25
C LYS A 333 22.90 9.41 -7.12
N GLU A 334 22.05 9.32 -8.13
CA GLU A 334 20.72 9.94 -8.12
C GLU A 334 19.78 9.24 -7.15
N ILE A 335 19.83 7.90 -7.07
CA ILE A 335 19.10 7.11 -6.08
C ILE A 335 19.48 7.55 -4.67
N LYS A 336 20.79 7.63 -4.36
CA LYS A 336 21.28 8.07 -3.05
C LYS A 336 20.75 9.45 -2.68
N ASN A 337 20.83 10.41 -3.60
CA ASN A 337 20.36 11.77 -3.35
C ASN A 337 18.83 11.85 -3.21
N ALA A 338 18.08 11.09 -4.02
CA ALA A 338 16.62 11.03 -3.95
C ALA A 338 16.14 10.43 -2.63
N VAL A 339 16.73 9.31 -2.19
CA VAL A 339 16.41 8.64 -0.92
C VAL A 339 16.80 9.53 0.26
N ARG A 340 17.98 10.17 0.20
CA ARG A 340 18.42 11.14 1.23
C ARG A 340 17.43 12.29 1.37
N TRP A 341 17.08 12.92 0.24
CA TRP A 341 16.09 13.98 0.21
C TRP A 341 14.73 13.51 0.72
N PHE A 342 14.29 12.31 0.33
CA PHE A 342 13.04 11.73 0.80
C PHE A 342 13.02 11.65 2.33
N TYR A 343 14.04 11.06 2.97
CA TYR A 343 14.09 10.97 4.43
C TYR A 343 14.03 12.35 5.10
N TYR A 344 14.78 13.32 4.58
CA TYR A 344 14.74 14.69 5.10
C TYR A 344 13.37 15.35 4.94
N SER A 345 12.70 15.13 3.80
CA SER A 345 11.35 15.63 3.56
C SER A 345 10.34 15.09 4.59
N GLN A 346 10.52 13.84 5.04
CA GLN A 346 9.68 13.22 6.06
C GLN A 346 9.98 13.78 7.46
N ILE A 347 11.25 13.80 7.88
CA ILE A 347 11.61 14.22 9.25
C ILE A 347 11.43 15.72 9.49
N ARG A 348 11.44 16.53 8.43
CA ARG A 348 11.19 17.97 8.49
C ARG A 348 9.76 18.35 8.13
N ASN A 349 8.84 17.36 8.01
CA ASN A 349 7.43 17.59 7.75
C ASN A 349 7.17 18.47 6.51
N ARG A 350 7.93 18.25 5.42
CA ARG A 350 7.91 19.15 4.27
C ARG A 350 6.50 19.31 3.72
N TYR A 351 5.77 18.22 3.47
CA TYR A 351 4.45 18.27 2.82
C TYR A 351 3.26 18.11 3.79
N THR A 352 3.41 18.44 5.08
CA THR A 352 2.27 18.41 6.02
C THR A 352 1.40 19.67 5.93
N SER A 353 1.91 20.75 5.35
CA SER A 353 1.19 22.01 5.13
C SER A 353 1.61 22.63 3.80
N GLN A 354 0.72 23.46 3.22
CA GLN A 354 0.97 24.16 1.95
C GLN A 354 1.43 23.22 0.82
N LEU A 355 0.82 22.03 0.76
CA LEU A 355 1.17 20.98 -0.20
C LEU A 355 1.31 21.51 -1.64
N PRO A 356 0.34 22.26 -2.21
CA PRO A 356 0.42 22.67 -3.60
C PRO A 356 1.58 23.62 -3.88
N GLN A 357 1.80 24.62 -3.00
CA GLN A 357 2.87 25.62 -3.18
C GLN A 357 4.27 25.01 -3.00
N LYS A 358 4.42 24.04 -2.07
CA LYS A 358 5.69 23.34 -1.90
C LYS A 358 6.01 22.43 -3.08
N LEU A 359 5.00 21.75 -3.63
CA LEU A 359 5.16 21.00 -4.86
C LEU A 359 5.53 21.90 -6.05
N ASP A 360 4.94 23.09 -6.20
CA ASP A 360 5.36 24.04 -7.25
C ASP A 360 6.85 24.41 -7.14
N LYS A 361 7.31 24.74 -5.91
CA LYS A 361 8.72 25.08 -5.66
C LYS A 361 9.63 23.90 -6.03
N ASP A 362 9.27 22.70 -5.57
CA ASP A 362 10.13 21.53 -5.71
C ASP A 362 10.15 20.98 -7.14
N LEU A 363 9.00 20.93 -7.79
CA LEU A 363 8.89 20.52 -9.20
C LEU A 363 9.57 21.54 -10.12
N GLY A 364 9.57 22.82 -9.75
CA GLY A 364 10.35 23.84 -10.43
C GLY A 364 11.86 23.59 -10.37
N VAL A 365 12.39 23.08 -9.24
CA VAL A 365 13.79 22.65 -9.11
C VAL A 365 14.06 21.39 -9.93
N ILE A 366 13.17 20.39 -9.84
CA ILE A 366 13.24 19.13 -10.59
C ILE A 366 13.31 19.36 -12.10
N ALA A 367 12.58 20.35 -12.61
CA ALA A 367 12.53 20.66 -14.04
C ALA A 367 13.77 21.41 -14.56
N LYS A 368 14.53 22.10 -13.69
CA LYS A 368 15.58 23.06 -14.11
C LYS A 368 17.00 22.66 -13.68
N SER A 369 17.14 21.90 -12.60
CA SER A 369 18.43 21.56 -12.02
C SER A 369 19.02 20.28 -12.62
N GLU A 370 20.34 20.26 -12.79
CA GLU A 370 21.09 19.03 -13.12
C GLU A 370 21.21 18.08 -11.92
N HIS A 371 21.10 18.62 -10.69
CA HIS A 371 21.24 17.88 -9.43
C HIS A 371 20.07 18.19 -8.48
N PRO A 372 18.83 17.92 -8.89
CA PRO A 372 17.66 18.50 -8.25
C PRO A 372 17.51 18.09 -6.79
N PHE A 373 17.78 16.84 -6.42
CA PHE A 373 17.65 16.41 -5.03
C PHE A 373 18.70 17.03 -4.09
N GLN A 374 19.86 17.44 -4.61
CA GLN A 374 20.83 18.18 -3.79
C GLN A 374 20.34 19.61 -3.54
N ASP A 375 19.80 20.26 -4.57
CA ASP A 375 19.23 21.59 -4.43
C ASP A 375 17.99 21.59 -3.54
N LEU A 376 17.15 20.56 -3.64
CA LEU A 376 16.01 20.38 -2.76
C LEU A 376 16.41 20.13 -1.30
N LEU A 377 17.55 19.47 -1.05
CA LEU A 377 18.11 19.35 0.30
C LEU A 377 18.51 20.72 0.85
N ASN A 378 19.17 21.56 0.04
CA ASN A 378 19.54 22.92 0.43
C ASN A 378 18.28 23.74 0.78
N VAL A 379 17.20 23.58 0.01
CA VAL A 379 15.91 24.22 0.31
C VAL A 379 15.35 23.79 1.67
N ILE A 380 15.47 22.50 2.04
CA ILE A 380 15.04 22.03 3.36
C ILE A 380 15.96 22.60 4.46
N GLU A 381 17.26 22.65 4.21
CA GLU A 381 18.27 23.14 5.15
C GLU A 381 18.08 24.63 5.49
N GLU A 382 17.71 25.45 4.51
CA GLU A 382 17.34 26.86 4.69
C GLU A 382 16.15 27.04 5.66
N GLU A 383 15.20 26.10 5.65
CA GLU A 383 14.02 26.14 6.53
C GLU A 383 14.34 25.58 7.92
N ARG A 384 15.09 24.46 7.99
CA ARG A 384 15.47 23.80 9.25
C ARG A 384 16.75 22.99 9.08
N PRO A 385 17.69 23.05 10.04
CA PRO A 385 18.94 22.27 9.97
C PRO A 385 18.71 20.79 9.70
N LEU A 386 19.57 20.20 8.86
CA LEU A 386 19.51 18.78 8.52
C LEU A 386 19.94 17.92 9.71
N GLU A 387 20.96 18.35 10.47
CA GLU A 387 21.44 17.62 11.65
C GLU A 387 20.32 17.31 12.65
N ILE A 388 20.19 16.04 13.04
CA ILE A 388 19.27 15.58 14.08
C ILE A 388 19.94 15.75 15.44
N LYS A 389 19.31 16.51 16.35
CA LYS A 389 19.86 16.72 17.71
C LYS A 389 19.25 15.77 18.73
N THR A 390 20.00 15.39 19.77
CA THR A 390 19.53 14.56 20.91
C THR A 390 18.26 15.13 21.55
N SER A 391 18.14 16.46 21.61
CA SER A 391 16.97 17.15 22.17
C SER A 391 15.68 16.94 21.37
N GLU A 392 15.76 16.55 20.09
CA GLU A 392 14.58 16.32 19.24
C GLU A 392 13.79 15.08 19.64
N PHE A 393 14.40 14.13 20.35
CA PHE A 393 13.75 12.90 20.80
C PHE A 393 12.92 13.08 22.08
N VAL A 394 13.24 14.09 22.90
CA VAL A 394 12.70 14.23 24.26
C VAL A 394 11.16 14.34 24.25
N GLY A 395 10.50 13.38 24.87
CA GLY A 395 9.04 13.31 25.03
C GLY A 395 8.26 13.12 23.72
N ARG A 396 8.91 12.71 22.62
CA ARG A 396 8.24 12.46 21.33
C ARG A 396 7.66 11.06 21.27
N ASP A 397 6.39 10.95 20.95
CA ASP A 397 5.72 9.67 20.74
C ASP A 397 5.92 9.11 19.32
N VAL A 398 5.40 7.90 19.09
CA VAL A 398 5.55 7.13 17.84
C VAL A 398 4.93 7.78 16.59
N ARG A 399 4.18 8.88 16.73
CA ARG A 399 3.68 9.66 15.58
C ARG A 399 4.73 10.62 15.04
N HIS A 400 5.83 10.84 15.77
CA HIS A 400 6.90 11.71 15.31
C HIS A 400 7.69 11.04 14.17
N PRO A 401 8.00 11.75 13.07
CA PRO A 401 8.70 11.19 11.91
C PRO A 401 10.06 10.54 12.20
N LEU A 402 10.74 10.94 13.28
CA LEU A 402 11.99 10.28 13.72
C LEU A 402 11.79 8.79 14.00
N PHE A 403 10.59 8.37 14.42
CA PHE A 403 10.30 6.97 14.61
C PHE A 403 10.35 6.19 13.29
N SER A 404 9.81 6.75 12.20
CA SER A 404 9.89 6.13 10.87
C SER A 404 11.34 6.01 10.40
N LEU A 405 12.14 7.07 10.60
CA LEU A 405 13.58 7.03 10.27
C LEU A 405 14.32 5.95 11.06
N MET A 406 14.03 5.79 12.36
CA MET A 406 14.59 4.70 13.17
C MET A 406 14.25 3.33 12.56
N ARG A 407 13.00 3.14 12.10
CA ARG A 407 12.57 1.89 11.47
C ARG A 407 13.33 1.61 10.18
N TRP A 408 13.44 2.58 9.28
CA TRP A 408 14.18 2.42 8.02
C TRP A 408 15.66 2.14 8.28
N TYR A 409 16.25 2.83 9.26
CA TYR A 409 17.63 2.57 9.69
C TYR A 409 17.81 1.14 10.20
N PHE A 410 16.95 0.66 11.11
CA PHE A 410 17.04 -0.70 11.64
C PHE A 410 16.87 -1.75 10.54
N LYS A 411 15.94 -1.54 9.60
CA LYS A 411 15.77 -2.40 8.42
C LYS A 411 17.04 -2.42 7.55
N SER A 412 17.68 -1.26 7.34
CA SER A 412 18.95 -1.16 6.58
C SER A 412 20.15 -1.85 7.23
N LYS A 413 20.05 -2.20 8.52
CA LYS A 413 21.07 -2.97 9.23
C LYS A 413 20.72 -4.46 9.33
N GLY A 414 19.63 -4.90 8.73
CA GLY A 414 19.13 -6.27 8.88
C GLY A 414 18.71 -6.59 10.33
N ALA A 415 18.25 -5.57 11.08
CA ALA A 415 17.83 -5.76 12.45
C ALA A 415 16.73 -6.83 12.54
N VAL A 416 16.81 -7.63 13.62
CA VAL A 416 15.89 -8.72 13.90
C VAL A 416 14.98 -8.39 15.08
N CYS A 417 13.84 -9.05 15.13
CA CYS A 417 12.95 -9.06 16.28
C CYS A 417 13.65 -9.73 17.47
N LEU A 418 13.62 -9.07 18.64
CA LEU A 418 14.46 -9.41 19.79
C LEU A 418 14.24 -10.81 20.38
N GLY A 419 13.08 -11.43 20.16
CA GLY A 419 12.73 -12.74 20.72
C GLY A 419 12.39 -13.82 19.69
N THR A 420 12.27 -13.46 18.40
CA THR A 420 12.03 -14.44 17.33
C THR A 420 13.20 -14.57 16.35
N GLY A 421 14.10 -13.58 16.29
CA GLY A 421 15.22 -13.57 15.33
C GLY A 421 14.80 -13.29 13.88
N ILE A 422 13.51 -13.04 13.63
CA ILE A 422 12.98 -12.72 12.29
C ILE A 422 13.41 -11.31 11.89
N GLN A 423 13.90 -11.13 10.67
CA GLN A 423 14.26 -9.82 10.14
C GLN A 423 13.04 -8.87 10.05
N LEU A 424 13.25 -7.60 10.39
CA LEU A 424 12.20 -6.58 10.46
C LEU A 424 11.70 -6.07 9.09
N ARG A 425 11.91 -6.83 8.00
CA ARG A 425 11.68 -6.40 6.60
C ARG A 425 10.39 -6.91 5.97
N LYS A 426 9.80 -8.02 6.43
CA LYS A 426 8.51 -8.51 5.90
C LYS A 426 7.49 -8.76 7.00
N ASN A 427 6.26 -8.30 6.78
CA ASN A 427 5.10 -8.72 7.54
C ASN A 427 4.79 -10.19 7.18
N MET A 428 5.07 -11.12 8.09
CA MET A 428 4.73 -12.55 7.92
C MET A 428 3.24 -12.83 8.26
N GLY A 429 2.34 -11.96 7.78
CA GLY A 429 0.90 -11.98 8.10
C GLY A 429 0.54 -11.38 9.47
N ARG A 430 -0.76 -11.22 9.74
CA ARG A 430 -1.32 -10.48 10.90
C ARG A 430 -0.78 -10.90 12.29
N LYS A 431 -0.27 -12.12 12.43
CA LYS A 431 0.32 -12.63 13.69
C LYS A 431 1.77 -12.20 13.92
N TYR A 432 2.42 -11.61 12.92
CA TYR A 432 3.81 -11.13 13.00
C TYR A 432 3.92 -9.66 12.59
N ASP A 433 2.78 -8.95 12.55
CA ASP A 433 2.77 -7.49 12.40
C ASP A 433 3.68 -6.87 13.46
N LEU A 434 4.48 -5.90 13.02
CA LEU A 434 5.42 -5.19 13.87
C LEU A 434 4.67 -4.30 14.86
N GLU A 435 4.72 -4.67 16.14
CA GLU A 435 4.15 -3.91 17.24
C GLU A 435 5.19 -2.96 17.87
N LYS A 436 4.68 -1.83 18.36
CA LYS A 436 5.46 -0.71 18.90
C LYS A 436 5.53 -0.83 20.42
N ASP A 437 6.27 -1.81 20.91
CA ASP A 437 6.27 -2.09 22.35
C ASP A 437 7.28 -1.22 23.12
N HIS A 438 6.95 -0.94 24.37
CA HIS A 438 7.81 -0.21 25.30
C HIS A 438 8.93 -1.12 25.81
N ILE A 439 10.19 -0.71 25.74
CA ILE A 439 11.31 -1.44 26.38
C ILE A 439 11.08 -1.54 27.88
N PHE A 440 10.83 -0.39 28.51
CA PHE A 440 10.32 -0.31 29.88
C PHE A 440 8.80 -0.20 29.82
N ALA A 441 8.11 -1.30 30.16
CA ALA A 441 6.66 -1.39 30.11
C ALA A 441 5.99 -0.22 30.85
N TYR A 442 4.95 0.37 30.24
CA TYR A 442 4.26 1.52 30.82
C TYR A 442 3.71 1.25 32.23
N SER A 443 3.20 0.04 32.48
CA SER A 443 2.71 -0.37 33.81
C SER A 443 3.84 -0.36 34.85
N VAL A 444 5.02 -0.86 34.49
CA VAL A 444 6.20 -0.89 35.39
C VAL A 444 6.62 0.54 35.75
N LEU A 445 6.64 1.45 34.77
CA LEU A 445 6.94 2.86 35.05
C LEU A 445 5.85 3.53 35.89
N ARG A 446 4.56 3.27 35.62
CA ARG A 446 3.42 3.84 36.36
C ARG A 446 3.40 3.39 37.82
N ASP A 447 3.73 2.12 38.06
CA ASP A 447 3.68 1.51 39.39
C ASP A 447 5.00 1.72 40.16
N SER A 448 5.99 2.40 39.55
CA SER A 448 7.26 2.75 40.19
C SER A 448 7.18 4.02 41.04
N GLU A 449 8.03 4.12 42.06
CA GLU A 449 8.17 5.34 42.87
C GLU A 449 8.88 6.49 42.15
N TYR A 450 9.50 6.22 40.99
CA TYR A 450 10.33 7.18 40.25
C TYR A 450 9.52 8.06 39.28
N PHE A 451 8.30 7.65 38.90
CA PHE A 451 7.49 8.33 37.88
C PHE A 451 6.03 8.52 38.28
N ASP A 452 5.62 9.77 38.43
CA ASP A 452 4.22 10.17 38.55
C ASP A 452 3.57 10.38 37.16
N MET A 453 2.61 9.52 36.79
CA MET A 453 1.90 9.60 35.50
C MET A 453 0.85 10.72 35.42
N SER A 454 0.52 11.37 36.53
CA SER A 454 -0.26 12.62 36.50
C SER A 454 0.58 13.80 35.98
N ASN A 455 1.91 13.69 36.04
CA ASN A 455 2.83 14.67 35.48
C ASN A 455 2.99 14.46 33.96
N ARG A 456 2.66 15.52 33.19
CA ARG A 456 2.73 15.51 31.73
C ARG A 456 4.12 15.16 31.18
N LEU A 457 5.20 15.60 31.84
CA LEU A 457 6.57 15.32 31.38
C LEU A 457 6.92 13.85 31.56
N HIS A 458 6.59 13.28 32.72
CA HIS A 458 6.81 11.86 33.02
C HIS A 458 6.01 10.97 32.06
N TYR A 459 4.75 11.30 31.83
CA TYR A 459 3.93 10.61 30.85
C TYR A 459 4.55 10.68 29.43
N ALA A 460 5.03 11.86 29.02
CA ALA A 460 5.68 12.03 27.72
C ALA A 460 6.96 11.21 27.58
N LEU A 461 7.80 11.16 28.62
CA LEU A 461 9.01 10.33 28.64
C LEU A 461 8.69 8.83 28.56
N ALA A 462 7.68 8.37 29.31
CA ALA A 462 7.23 6.99 29.27
C ALA A 462 6.76 6.57 27.87
N GLN A 463 6.13 7.48 27.12
CA GLN A 463 5.66 7.25 25.76
C GLN A 463 6.72 7.49 24.67
N GLU A 464 7.93 7.92 25.05
CA GLU A 464 8.96 8.37 24.12
C GLU A 464 9.41 7.28 23.14
N ILE A 465 9.71 7.66 21.90
CA ILE A 465 10.20 6.76 20.84
C ILE A 465 11.48 6.02 21.21
N THR A 466 12.36 6.61 22.03
CA THR A 466 13.58 5.95 22.51
C THR A 466 13.30 4.93 23.62
N ASN A 467 12.07 4.86 24.14
CA ASN A 467 11.59 3.73 24.94
C ASN A 467 10.90 2.68 24.08
N ARG A 468 11.00 2.70 22.74
CA ARG A 468 10.35 1.71 21.87
C ARG A 468 11.33 0.72 21.27
N ALA A 469 10.94 -0.54 21.22
CA ALA A 469 11.58 -1.55 20.40
C ALA A 469 10.59 -2.04 19.33
N ILE A 470 11.11 -2.49 18.20
CA ILE A 470 10.29 -3.11 17.16
C ILE A 470 10.24 -4.60 17.47
N LEU A 471 9.05 -5.10 17.82
CA LEU A 471 8.78 -6.50 18.16
C LEU A 471 7.65 -7.06 17.29
N THR A 472 7.53 -8.38 17.19
CA THR A 472 6.33 -9.03 16.62
C THR A 472 5.20 -9.06 17.65
N SER A 473 3.94 -9.09 17.20
CA SER A 473 2.78 -9.18 18.11
C SER A 473 2.77 -10.42 19.02
N THR A 474 3.36 -11.53 18.58
CA THR A 474 3.60 -12.73 19.40
C THR A 474 4.55 -12.47 20.56
N GLU A 475 5.62 -11.73 20.33
CA GLU A 475 6.61 -11.42 21.35
C GLU A 475 6.11 -10.36 22.33
N ASN A 476 5.39 -9.35 21.84
CA ASN A 476 4.78 -8.35 22.73
C ASN A 476 3.87 -9.03 23.79
N ARG A 477 3.07 -10.01 23.35
CA ARG A 477 2.22 -10.81 24.26
C ARG A 477 3.02 -11.64 25.27
N SER A 478 4.18 -12.19 24.88
CA SER A 478 5.02 -13.04 25.75
C SER A 478 5.91 -12.24 26.72
N LYS A 479 6.23 -10.99 26.36
CA LYS A 479 6.98 -10.05 27.18
C LYS A 479 6.14 -9.50 28.34
N SER A 480 4.90 -9.09 28.08
CA SER A 480 3.97 -8.57 29.11
C SER A 480 4.63 -7.49 30.00
N ALA A 481 4.34 -7.46 31.31
CA ALA A 481 4.89 -6.51 32.27
C ALA A 481 6.26 -6.92 32.87
N LYS A 482 7.09 -7.69 32.15
CA LYS A 482 8.43 -8.05 32.63
C LYS A 482 9.32 -6.81 32.75
N ASN A 483 10.18 -6.79 33.78
CA ASN A 483 11.18 -5.73 33.95
C ASN A 483 12.20 -5.79 32.80
N ALA A 484 12.69 -4.61 32.40
CA ALA A 484 13.58 -4.45 31.24
C ALA A 484 14.91 -5.17 31.43
N ASP A 485 15.46 -5.20 32.65
CA ASP A 485 16.68 -5.93 33.00
C ASP A 485 16.58 -7.44 32.70
N ILE A 486 15.49 -8.09 33.12
CA ILE A 486 15.25 -9.52 32.87
C ILE A 486 15.06 -9.77 31.37
N TYR A 487 14.25 -8.93 30.72
CA TYR A 487 13.93 -9.08 29.31
C TYR A 487 15.16 -8.90 28.42
N LEU A 488 15.88 -7.78 28.56
CA LEU A 488 17.06 -7.45 27.73
C LEU A 488 18.21 -8.43 27.99
N SER A 489 18.40 -8.90 29.23
CA SER A 489 19.36 -9.97 29.53
C SER A 489 19.03 -11.28 28.82
N GLY A 490 17.73 -11.62 28.73
CA GLY A 490 17.27 -12.80 28.00
C GLY A 490 17.50 -12.68 26.50
N VAL A 491 17.17 -11.52 25.93
CA VAL A 491 17.41 -11.19 24.52
C VAL A 491 18.89 -11.29 24.17
N ARG A 492 19.77 -10.70 24.99
CA ARG A 492 21.22 -10.74 24.77
C ARG A 492 21.78 -12.16 24.73
N LYS A 493 21.21 -13.09 25.51
CA LYS A 493 21.63 -14.50 25.52
C LYS A 493 21.18 -15.26 24.27
N LEU A 494 19.99 -14.96 23.76
CA LEU A 494 19.41 -15.65 22.60
C LEU A 494 19.90 -15.06 21.27
N PHE A 495 20.02 -13.73 21.19
CA PHE A 495 20.38 -12.98 19.99
C PHE A 495 21.37 -11.86 20.35
N PRO A 496 22.69 -12.16 20.43
CA PRO A 496 23.70 -11.24 20.95
C PRO A 496 23.77 -9.87 20.25
N ASP A 497 23.63 -9.84 18.93
CA ASP A 497 23.74 -8.60 18.15
C ASP A 497 22.44 -7.78 18.05
N SER A 498 21.31 -8.37 18.46
CA SER A 498 19.97 -7.78 18.23
C SER A 498 19.76 -6.43 18.96
N LEU A 499 20.31 -6.28 20.17
CA LEU A 499 20.23 -5.04 20.94
C LEU A 499 20.97 -3.90 20.24
N LYS A 500 22.19 -4.19 19.76
CA LYS A 500 23.03 -3.22 19.04
C LYS A 500 22.38 -2.78 17.73
N LEU A 501 21.77 -3.72 17.00
CA LEU A 501 21.07 -3.45 15.73
C LEU A 501 19.85 -2.52 15.89
N GLN A 502 19.20 -2.50 17.06
CA GLN A 502 18.11 -1.56 17.39
C GLN A 502 18.56 -0.35 18.26
N CYS A 503 19.86 -0.11 18.34
CA CYS A 503 20.47 0.95 19.16
C CYS A 503 20.00 0.93 20.62
N ILE A 504 19.97 -0.24 21.25
CA ILE A 504 19.69 -0.38 22.69
C ILE A 504 21.02 -0.41 23.44
N PRO A 505 21.26 0.47 24.43
CA PRO A 505 22.47 0.44 25.25
C PRO A 505 22.67 -0.93 25.93
N GLU A 506 23.89 -1.46 25.86
CA GLU A 506 24.23 -2.79 26.40
C GLU A 506 24.71 -2.78 27.87
N ASP A 507 24.83 -1.59 28.49
CA ASP A 507 25.16 -1.47 29.91
C ASP A 507 23.96 -1.91 30.76
N GLU A 508 24.10 -3.04 31.45
CA GLU A 508 23.05 -3.65 32.27
C GLU A 508 22.58 -2.74 33.42
N ASN A 509 23.42 -1.81 33.88
CA ASN A 509 23.01 -0.84 34.89
C ASN A 509 21.90 0.07 34.38
N LEU A 510 21.90 0.40 33.08
CA LEU A 510 20.87 1.24 32.45
C LEU A 510 19.53 0.51 32.30
N TRP A 511 19.47 -0.81 32.45
CA TRP A 511 18.23 -1.58 32.30
C TRP A 511 17.36 -1.57 33.56
N LYS A 512 17.88 -1.04 34.68
CA LYS A 512 17.12 -0.88 35.92
C LYS A 512 16.18 0.31 35.83
N VAL A 513 14.98 0.18 36.42
CA VAL A 513 13.94 1.22 36.40
C VAL A 513 14.42 2.54 37.02
N GLU A 514 15.25 2.46 38.06
CA GLU A 514 15.88 3.62 38.72
C GLU A 514 16.76 4.46 37.77
N ASN A 515 17.37 3.82 36.76
CA ASN A 515 18.26 4.45 35.77
C ASN A 515 17.57 4.73 34.43
N TYR A 516 16.23 4.76 34.41
CA TYR A 516 15.48 4.90 33.17
C TYR A 516 15.77 6.23 32.44
N ARG A 517 16.04 7.32 33.17
CA ARG A 517 16.36 8.63 32.54
C ARG A 517 17.71 8.59 31.85
N GLU A 518 18.68 7.93 32.47
CA GLU A 518 20.03 7.68 31.97
C GLU A 518 19.97 6.76 30.75
N PHE A 519 19.13 5.72 30.79
CA PHE A 519 18.86 4.86 29.63
C PHE A 519 18.36 5.66 28.43
N LEU A 520 17.34 6.51 28.63
CA LEU A 520 16.82 7.35 27.55
C LEU A 520 17.91 8.26 26.99
N LEU A 521 18.72 8.90 27.86
CA LEU A 521 19.80 9.77 27.41
C LEU A 521 20.86 9.00 26.59
N ALA A 522 21.31 7.85 27.08
CA ALA A 522 22.28 7.01 26.40
C ALA A 522 21.76 6.55 25.03
N ARG A 523 20.51 6.09 24.98
CA ARG A 523 19.87 5.65 23.74
C ARG A 523 19.64 6.79 22.75
N ARG A 524 19.26 7.98 23.22
CA ARG A 524 19.14 9.17 22.36
C ARG A 524 20.47 9.52 21.70
N ASN A 525 21.56 9.54 22.46
CA ASN A 525 22.89 9.84 21.91
C ASN A 525 23.31 8.81 20.85
N LEU A 526 23.11 7.52 21.14
CA LEU A 526 23.41 6.44 20.20
C LEU A 526 22.58 6.58 18.91
N LEU A 527 21.27 6.84 19.03
CA LEU A 527 20.39 7.07 17.88
C LEU A 527 20.78 8.32 17.09
N THR A 528 21.08 9.43 17.76
CA THR A 528 21.53 10.66 17.11
C THR A 528 22.77 10.43 16.25
N GLU A 529 23.79 9.78 16.80
CA GLU A 529 25.03 9.47 16.07
C GLU A 529 24.75 8.56 14.86
N ASN A 530 24.10 7.42 15.09
CA ASN A 530 23.85 6.41 14.06
C ASN A 530 22.91 6.91 12.95
N LEU A 531 21.88 7.69 13.29
CA LEU A 531 20.93 8.20 12.29
C LEU A 531 21.53 9.33 11.44
N ASN A 532 22.33 10.23 12.03
CA ASN A 532 23.05 11.24 11.24
C ASN A 532 24.10 10.59 10.34
N ASP A 533 24.84 9.58 10.83
CA ASP A 533 25.77 8.79 10.01
C ASP A 533 25.02 8.11 8.86
N PHE A 534 23.91 7.43 9.15
CA PHE A 534 23.07 6.80 8.13
C PHE A 534 22.59 7.78 7.05
N LEU A 535 22.13 8.98 7.44
CA LEU A 535 21.64 9.99 6.49
C LEU A 535 22.75 10.66 5.66
N ASN A 536 23.97 10.73 6.19
CA ASN A 536 25.12 11.31 5.49
C ASN A 536 25.81 10.29 4.59
N ASN A 537 25.83 9.03 5.03
CA ASN A 537 26.49 7.91 4.36
C ASN A 537 25.46 6.91 3.86
N ILE A 538 24.41 7.37 3.17
CA ILE A 538 23.53 6.50 2.37
C ILE A 538 24.38 5.94 1.22
N SER A 539 25.24 4.98 1.54
CA SER A 539 25.94 4.14 0.61
C SER A 539 25.03 2.96 0.35
N VAL A 540 24.88 2.57 -0.91
CA VAL A 540 24.34 1.26 -1.25
C VAL A 540 25.29 0.30 -0.57
N LYS A 541 24.86 -0.29 0.54
CA LYS A 541 25.48 -1.55 0.92
C LYS A 541 25.07 -2.50 -0.20
N GLU A 542 26.04 -3.06 -0.88
CA GLU A 542 25.96 -4.43 -1.39
C GLU A 542 25.79 -5.38 -0.19
N GLU A 543 24.76 -5.17 0.61
CA GLU A 543 24.16 -6.32 1.24
C GLU A 543 23.53 -7.03 0.06
N ASN A 544 24.02 -8.23 -0.21
CA ASN A 544 23.23 -9.29 -0.81
C ASN A 544 21.95 -9.39 0.01
N ILE A 545 21.02 -8.48 -0.24
CA ILE A 545 19.64 -8.65 0.09
C ILE A 545 19.29 -9.82 -0.81
N ILE A 546 19.33 -11.01 -0.23
CA ILE A 546 18.44 -12.08 -0.62
C ILE A 546 17.04 -11.52 -0.30
N THR A 547 16.58 -10.58 -1.12
CA THR A 547 15.22 -10.65 -1.58
C THR A 547 15.20 -12.04 -2.17
N GLU A 548 14.54 -12.96 -1.48
CA GLU A 548 13.61 -13.81 -2.21
C GLU A 548 12.81 -12.84 -3.08
N ILE A 549 13.36 -12.59 -4.27
CA ILE A 549 12.58 -12.21 -5.42
C ILE A 549 11.57 -13.33 -5.46
N ASP A 550 10.29 -12.96 -5.39
CA ASP A 550 9.22 -13.92 -5.45
C ASP A 550 9.49 -14.76 -6.70
N LEU A 551 9.85 -16.03 -6.53
CA LEU A 551 10.27 -16.86 -7.65
C LEU A 551 9.12 -16.96 -8.66
N GLU A 552 7.88 -16.81 -8.16
CA GLU A 552 6.67 -16.64 -8.94
C GLU A 552 6.69 -15.37 -9.82
N GLU A 553 7.16 -14.21 -9.33
CA GLU A 553 7.32 -12.99 -10.15
C GLU A 553 8.42 -13.16 -11.20
N ILE A 554 9.51 -13.88 -10.88
CA ILE A 554 10.56 -14.24 -11.86
C ILE A 554 9.97 -15.12 -12.96
N ILE A 555 9.22 -16.15 -12.59
CA ILE A 555 8.59 -17.08 -13.54
C ILE A 555 7.57 -16.34 -14.42
N GLN A 556 6.78 -15.44 -13.84
CA GLN A 556 5.81 -14.61 -14.57
C GLN A 556 6.45 -13.61 -15.55
N SER A 557 7.70 -13.18 -15.30
CA SER A 557 8.42 -12.28 -16.22
C SER A 557 8.84 -12.94 -17.54
N GLY A 558 8.79 -14.28 -17.60
CA GLY A 558 9.13 -15.07 -18.78
C GLY A 558 10.63 -15.18 -19.07
N GLU A 559 10.99 -16.06 -20.00
CA GLU A 559 12.39 -16.25 -20.40
C GLU A 559 12.98 -15.00 -21.09
N HIS A 560 14.22 -14.66 -20.74
CA HIS A 560 14.95 -13.56 -21.36
C HIS A 560 16.46 -13.84 -21.36
N SER A 561 17.28 -12.86 -21.76
CA SER A 561 18.74 -13.04 -21.96
C SER A 561 19.53 -13.51 -20.74
N HIS A 562 18.95 -13.44 -19.53
CA HIS A 562 19.58 -13.83 -18.27
C HIS A 562 18.72 -14.81 -17.46
N LEU A 563 17.65 -15.37 -18.03
CA LEU A 563 16.74 -16.30 -17.35
C LEU A 563 16.20 -17.33 -18.35
N GLU A 564 16.38 -18.61 -18.06
CA GLU A 564 15.89 -19.74 -18.85
C GLU A 564 15.13 -20.72 -17.97
N PHE A 565 14.06 -21.31 -18.50
CA PHE A 565 13.28 -22.36 -17.89
C PHE A 565 13.55 -23.69 -18.58
N LYS A 566 13.63 -24.75 -17.78
CA LYS A 566 13.71 -26.13 -18.25
C LYS A 566 12.81 -27.00 -17.40
N SER A 567 11.97 -27.79 -18.06
CA SER A 567 11.01 -28.65 -17.35
C SER A 567 11.70 -29.69 -16.48
N THR A 568 12.81 -30.27 -16.95
CA THR A 568 13.52 -31.38 -16.28
C THR A 568 15.01 -31.33 -16.59
N LEU A 569 15.83 -31.98 -15.76
CA LEU A 569 17.26 -32.18 -15.99
C LEU A 569 17.53 -33.36 -16.93
N ARG A 570 16.89 -34.49 -16.69
CA ARG A 570 17.20 -35.77 -17.38
C ARG A 570 15.97 -36.61 -17.73
N TRP A 571 14.81 -36.31 -17.15
CA TRP A 571 13.58 -37.02 -17.44
C TRP A 571 12.89 -36.48 -18.70
N ASN A 572 12.60 -37.35 -19.67
CA ASN A 572 11.86 -36.95 -20.86
C ASN A 572 10.35 -37.15 -20.60
N LEU A 573 9.60 -36.04 -20.51
CA LEU A 573 8.16 -36.06 -20.22
C LEU A 573 7.31 -36.77 -21.30
N ASP A 574 7.76 -36.79 -22.56
CA ASP A 574 7.04 -37.47 -23.65
C ASP A 574 7.26 -38.99 -23.63
N LYS A 575 8.51 -39.41 -23.34
CA LYS A 575 8.91 -40.82 -23.36
C LYS A 575 8.81 -41.49 -21.98
N LEU A 576 8.56 -40.71 -20.93
CA LEU A 576 8.51 -41.14 -19.52
C LEU A 576 9.72 -42.00 -19.13
N THR A 577 10.91 -41.59 -19.60
CA THR A 577 12.17 -42.29 -19.37
C THR A 577 13.34 -41.31 -19.31
N VAL A 578 14.44 -41.74 -18.70
CA VAL A 578 15.70 -40.97 -18.68
C VAL A 578 16.26 -40.83 -20.10
N ASP A 579 16.52 -39.59 -20.53
CA ASP A 579 17.11 -39.26 -21.82
C ASP A 579 18.34 -38.36 -21.64
N LYS A 580 19.53 -38.87 -21.97
CA LYS A 580 20.80 -38.12 -21.88
C LYS A 580 20.80 -36.83 -22.70
N LYS A 581 19.94 -36.73 -23.72
CA LYS A 581 19.80 -35.49 -24.49
C LYS A 581 19.27 -34.34 -23.65
N MET A 582 18.47 -34.60 -22.61
CA MET A 582 18.00 -33.54 -21.70
C MET A 582 19.18 -32.97 -20.90
N GLU A 583 20.09 -33.83 -20.42
CA GLU A 583 21.31 -33.40 -19.73
C GLU A 583 22.19 -32.53 -20.65
N GLU A 584 22.31 -32.89 -21.94
CA GLU A 584 23.02 -32.07 -22.94
C GLU A 584 22.37 -30.69 -23.15
N VAL A 585 21.05 -30.57 -23.06
CA VAL A 585 20.33 -29.28 -23.18
C VAL A 585 20.63 -28.37 -21.99
N ILE A 586 20.70 -28.93 -20.78
CA ILE A 586 21.10 -28.18 -19.58
C ILE A 586 22.54 -27.68 -19.72
N LEU A 587 23.47 -28.57 -20.11
CA LEU A 587 24.88 -28.21 -20.32
C LEU A 587 25.05 -27.15 -21.41
N LYS A 588 24.27 -27.23 -22.50
CA LYS A 588 24.25 -26.21 -23.55
C LYS A 588 23.86 -24.85 -22.98
N SER A 589 22.77 -24.79 -22.20
CA SER A 589 22.28 -23.54 -21.60
C SER A 589 23.30 -22.93 -20.64
N ILE A 590 23.93 -23.77 -19.82
CA ILE A 590 25.00 -23.34 -18.90
C ILE A 590 26.21 -22.78 -19.67
N SER A 591 26.64 -23.47 -20.74
CA SER A 591 27.75 -22.98 -21.57
C SER A 591 27.44 -21.66 -22.24
N ALA A 592 26.21 -21.46 -22.71
CA ALA A 592 25.77 -20.23 -23.35
C ALA A 592 25.73 -19.04 -22.38
N PHE A 593 25.25 -19.25 -21.14
CA PHE A 593 25.25 -18.22 -20.11
C PHE A 593 26.67 -17.85 -19.66
N SER A 594 27.51 -18.84 -19.39
CA SER A 594 28.90 -18.61 -19.00
C SER A 594 29.69 -17.89 -20.08
N ASN A 595 29.48 -18.23 -21.36
CA ASN A 595 30.19 -17.58 -22.45
C ASN A 595 29.70 -16.14 -22.73
N GLY A 596 28.49 -15.81 -22.29
CA GLY A 596 27.89 -14.47 -22.36
C GLY A 596 28.10 -13.65 -21.09
N ASP A 597 27.02 -13.03 -20.62
CA ASP A 597 27.02 -12.11 -19.47
C ASP A 597 26.62 -12.80 -18.15
N GLY A 598 26.52 -14.13 -18.12
CA GLY A 598 25.91 -14.87 -17.01
C GLY A 598 24.38 -14.85 -17.03
N GLY A 599 23.76 -15.55 -16.08
CA GLY A 599 22.31 -15.65 -15.98
C GLY A 599 21.85 -16.74 -15.02
N LYS A 600 20.54 -16.96 -14.96
CA LYS A 600 19.87 -17.97 -14.14
C LYS A 600 19.20 -19.01 -15.01
N LEU A 601 19.29 -20.27 -14.58
CA LEU A 601 18.58 -21.39 -15.16
C LEU A 601 17.70 -22.02 -14.08
N LEU A 602 16.38 -22.06 -14.32
CA LEU A 602 15.42 -22.74 -13.46
C LEU A 602 15.06 -24.10 -14.06
N ILE A 603 15.20 -25.15 -13.26
CA ILE A 603 14.80 -26.52 -13.61
C ILE A 603 13.58 -26.90 -12.77
N GLY A 604 12.60 -27.53 -13.41
CA GLY A 604 11.28 -27.83 -12.86
C GLY A 604 10.20 -26.82 -13.27
N VAL A 605 10.47 -26.00 -14.29
CA VAL A 605 9.54 -24.99 -14.82
C VAL A 605 9.39 -25.18 -16.34
N ALA A 606 8.16 -25.24 -16.83
CA ALA A 606 7.88 -25.31 -18.26
C ALA A 606 8.05 -23.96 -18.96
N ASP A 607 8.20 -23.98 -20.29
CA ASP A 607 8.39 -22.77 -21.12
C ASP A 607 7.22 -21.77 -21.00
N ASN A 608 6.02 -22.22 -20.59
CA ASN A 608 4.83 -21.39 -20.34
C ASN A 608 4.78 -20.80 -18.91
N GLY A 609 5.78 -21.07 -18.06
CA GLY A 609 5.83 -20.66 -16.65
C GLY A 609 5.08 -21.58 -15.68
N GLU A 610 4.62 -22.75 -16.12
CA GLU A 610 4.01 -23.75 -15.23
C GLU A 610 5.07 -24.45 -14.37
N ILE A 611 4.79 -24.58 -13.07
CA ILE A 611 5.67 -25.19 -12.08
C ILE A 611 5.44 -26.71 -12.09
N LEU A 612 6.44 -27.48 -12.52
CA LEU A 612 6.38 -28.94 -12.64
C LEU A 612 7.11 -29.64 -11.47
N GLY A 613 8.16 -29.02 -10.92
CA GLY A 613 8.98 -29.60 -9.86
C GLY A 613 10.07 -30.56 -10.35
N LEU A 614 10.78 -31.15 -9.40
CA LEU A 614 11.92 -32.06 -9.65
C LEU A 614 11.63 -33.54 -9.35
N GLU A 615 10.39 -33.89 -9.03
CA GLU A 615 10.05 -35.23 -8.51
C GLU A 615 10.43 -36.37 -9.48
N ASP A 616 10.18 -36.19 -10.78
CA ASP A 616 10.56 -37.16 -11.82
C ASP A 616 12.10 -37.30 -11.95
N ASP A 617 12.83 -36.20 -11.83
CA ASP A 617 14.29 -36.23 -11.87
C ASP A 617 14.86 -36.88 -10.60
N TYR A 618 14.28 -36.62 -9.43
CA TYR A 618 14.65 -37.27 -8.17
C TYR A 618 14.43 -38.78 -8.23
N ASN A 619 13.27 -39.21 -8.72
CA ASN A 619 12.94 -40.63 -8.87
C ASN A 619 13.84 -41.36 -9.88
N SER A 620 14.53 -40.63 -10.77
CA SER A 620 15.48 -41.21 -11.72
C SER A 620 16.87 -41.52 -11.13
N LEU A 621 17.14 -41.09 -9.89
CA LEU A 621 18.42 -41.21 -9.21
C LEU A 621 18.44 -42.35 -8.21
N LYS A 622 19.62 -42.65 -7.66
CA LYS A 622 19.82 -43.77 -6.71
C LYS A 622 19.00 -43.58 -5.43
N GLU A 623 18.89 -42.35 -4.96
CA GLU A 623 17.98 -41.93 -3.89
C GLU A 623 17.24 -40.69 -4.37
N ALA A 624 15.92 -40.65 -4.13
CA ALA A 624 15.05 -39.57 -4.55
C ALA A 624 15.14 -38.38 -3.58
N ASN A 625 16.26 -37.67 -3.61
CA ASN A 625 16.46 -36.46 -2.81
C ASN A 625 17.36 -35.44 -3.54
N LYS A 626 17.31 -34.20 -3.04
CA LYS A 626 18.06 -33.06 -3.58
C LYS A 626 19.58 -33.26 -3.57
N ASP A 627 20.12 -33.92 -2.55
CA ASP A 627 21.58 -34.07 -2.39
C ASP A 627 22.16 -34.93 -3.53
N TYR A 628 21.47 -36.02 -3.90
CA TYR A 628 21.88 -36.85 -5.02
C TYR A 628 21.69 -36.17 -6.37
N PHE A 629 20.67 -35.31 -6.51
CA PHE A 629 20.46 -34.51 -7.71
C PHE A 629 21.57 -33.49 -7.90
N GLU A 630 21.92 -32.75 -6.85
CA GLU A 630 23.02 -31.78 -6.86
C GLU A 630 24.36 -32.46 -7.19
N ILE A 631 24.65 -33.61 -6.55
CA ILE A 631 25.86 -34.40 -6.83
C ILE A 631 25.89 -34.85 -8.31
N HIS A 632 24.77 -35.32 -8.86
CA HIS A 632 24.69 -35.73 -10.26
C HIS A 632 24.98 -34.56 -11.21
N LEU A 633 24.38 -33.40 -10.94
CA LEU A 633 24.58 -32.18 -11.73
C LEU A 633 26.01 -31.66 -11.65
N ILE A 634 26.62 -31.65 -10.46
CA ILE A 634 28.04 -31.32 -10.26
C ILE A 634 28.94 -32.27 -11.04
N ASN A 635 28.65 -33.58 -11.01
CA ASN A 635 29.40 -34.56 -11.78
C ASN A 635 29.28 -34.35 -13.30
N LEU A 636 28.09 -34.00 -13.80
CA LEU A 636 27.88 -33.64 -15.20
C LEU A 636 28.73 -32.43 -15.61
N LEU A 637 28.76 -31.39 -14.78
CA LEU A 637 29.54 -30.18 -15.02
C LEU A 637 31.05 -30.45 -14.97
N ASN A 638 31.51 -31.20 -13.96
CA ASN A 638 32.92 -31.56 -13.81
C ASN A 638 33.43 -32.37 -15.02
N ASN A 639 32.62 -33.29 -15.53
CA ASN A 639 32.97 -34.12 -16.68
C ASN A 639 33.05 -33.35 -17.99
N ASN A 640 32.32 -32.23 -18.14
CA ASN A 640 32.24 -31.47 -19.39
C ASN A 640 33.08 -30.19 -19.39
N PHE A 641 33.13 -29.47 -18.25
CA PHE A 641 33.75 -28.15 -18.14
C PHE A 641 34.92 -28.10 -17.14
N GLY A 642 35.13 -29.18 -16.38
CA GLY A 642 36.21 -29.31 -15.41
C GLY A 642 35.89 -28.76 -14.01
N ASN A 643 36.65 -29.21 -13.01
CA ASN A 643 36.36 -28.94 -11.59
C ASN A 643 36.50 -27.46 -11.20
N GLU A 644 37.35 -26.69 -11.87
CA GLU A 644 37.54 -25.25 -11.60
C GLU A 644 36.23 -24.49 -11.85
N PHE A 645 35.54 -24.81 -12.94
CA PHE A 645 34.30 -24.14 -13.35
C PHE A 645 33.14 -24.39 -12.38
N SER A 646 32.93 -25.64 -11.95
CA SER A 646 31.83 -25.99 -11.04
C SER A 646 31.94 -25.35 -9.65
N VAL A 647 33.14 -24.94 -9.23
CA VAL A 647 33.37 -24.37 -7.89
C VAL A 647 33.25 -22.84 -7.89
N THR A 648 33.72 -22.17 -8.95
CA THR A 648 33.79 -20.70 -8.97
C THR A 648 32.74 -20.05 -9.84
N GLY A 649 32.15 -20.78 -10.79
CA GLY A 649 31.27 -20.23 -11.81
C GLY A 649 29.77 -20.50 -11.61
N ILE A 650 29.39 -21.36 -10.65
CA ILE A 650 28.01 -21.82 -10.49
C ILE A 650 27.61 -21.89 -9.02
N HIS A 651 26.40 -21.43 -8.70
CA HIS A 651 25.75 -21.60 -7.40
C HIS A 651 24.38 -22.25 -7.53
N PHE A 652 24.11 -23.28 -6.73
CA PHE A 652 22.83 -23.99 -6.69
C PHE A 652 21.94 -23.50 -5.56
N LYS A 653 20.64 -23.42 -5.81
CA LYS A 653 19.60 -23.23 -4.80
C LYS A 653 18.41 -24.13 -5.10
N PHE A 654 17.72 -24.56 -4.05
CA PHE A 654 16.52 -25.38 -4.16
C PHE A 654 15.33 -24.65 -3.53
N PRO A 655 14.73 -23.66 -4.22
CA PRO A 655 13.56 -22.96 -3.71
C PRO A 655 12.31 -23.86 -3.72
N LEU A 656 11.39 -23.59 -2.79
CA LEU A 656 10.09 -24.24 -2.67
C LEU A 656 8.97 -23.25 -3.03
N ILE A 657 8.09 -23.63 -3.94
CA ILE A 657 6.86 -22.90 -4.29
C ILE A 657 5.68 -23.85 -4.10
N ASP A 658 4.71 -23.50 -3.26
CA ASP A 658 3.53 -24.36 -2.97
C ASP A 658 3.90 -25.82 -2.61
N GLU A 659 4.96 -26.02 -1.82
CA GLU A 659 5.53 -27.33 -1.45
C GLU A 659 6.20 -28.11 -2.61
N ILE A 660 6.31 -27.53 -3.81
CA ILE A 660 7.03 -28.07 -4.96
C ILE A 660 8.45 -27.50 -5.00
N GLU A 661 9.45 -28.38 -4.99
CA GLU A 661 10.87 -28.00 -5.02
C GLU A 661 11.36 -27.83 -6.47
N LEU A 662 12.08 -26.73 -6.72
CA LEU A 662 12.71 -26.39 -7.99
C LEU A 662 14.24 -26.35 -7.83
N CYS A 663 14.99 -26.33 -8.94
CA CYS A 663 16.43 -26.09 -8.90
C CYS A 663 16.75 -24.78 -9.64
N GLU A 664 17.29 -23.81 -8.91
CA GLU A 664 17.85 -22.58 -9.47
C GLU A 664 19.37 -22.72 -9.56
N ILE A 665 19.89 -22.47 -10.77
CA ILE A 665 21.32 -22.45 -11.05
C ILE A 665 21.69 -21.02 -11.42
N ASP A 666 22.48 -20.36 -10.57
CA ASP A 666 23.08 -19.06 -10.83
C ASP A 666 24.43 -19.25 -11.52
N ILE A 667 24.56 -18.78 -12.76
CA ILE A 667 25.70 -19.00 -13.63
C ILE A 667 26.41 -17.66 -13.82
N GLN A 668 27.61 -17.57 -13.29
CA GLN A 668 28.43 -16.38 -13.40
C GLN A 668 29.03 -16.25 -14.81
N ALA A 669 29.27 -15.01 -15.22
CA ALA A 669 29.94 -14.72 -16.47
C ALA A 669 31.38 -15.28 -16.42
N GLY A 670 31.73 -16.14 -17.37
CA GLY A 670 33.01 -16.85 -17.37
C GLY A 670 34.21 -15.92 -17.54
N SER A 671 35.35 -16.30 -16.97
CA SER A 671 36.64 -15.63 -17.22
C SER A 671 37.41 -16.23 -18.40
N LYS A 672 36.99 -17.41 -18.88
CA LYS A 672 37.57 -18.14 -20.01
C LYS A 672 36.45 -18.75 -20.86
N PRO A 673 36.64 -18.91 -22.18
CA PRO A 673 35.65 -19.56 -23.04
C PRO A 673 35.50 -21.05 -22.70
N ILE A 674 34.26 -21.53 -22.62
CA ILE A 674 33.94 -22.94 -22.42
C ILE A 674 33.27 -23.55 -23.66
N PHE A 675 33.68 -24.77 -23.99
CA PHE A 675 33.19 -25.52 -25.14
C PHE A 675 32.47 -26.78 -24.65
N LEU A 676 31.32 -27.08 -25.22
CA LEU A 676 30.58 -28.30 -24.93
C LEU A 676 30.99 -29.40 -25.93
N GLU A 677 31.36 -30.57 -25.44
CA GLU A 677 31.59 -31.76 -26.28
C GLU A 677 30.25 -32.44 -26.58
N VAL A 678 29.80 -32.36 -27.83
CA VAL A 678 28.56 -33.01 -28.29
C VAL A 678 28.93 -34.17 -29.22
N THR A 679 28.22 -35.29 -29.10
CA THR A 679 28.43 -36.45 -29.98
C THR A 679 27.50 -36.34 -31.19
N ASP A 680 28.07 -36.28 -32.40
CA ASP A 680 27.27 -36.24 -33.63
C ASP A 680 26.60 -37.61 -33.90
N LYS A 681 25.62 -37.64 -34.82
CA LYS A 681 24.87 -38.84 -35.22
C LYS A 681 25.74 -40.02 -35.66
N ASN A 682 27.00 -39.75 -36.02
CA ASN A 682 28.01 -40.72 -36.42
C ASN A 682 28.95 -41.18 -35.28
N GLY A 683 28.68 -40.80 -34.03
CA GLY A 683 29.48 -41.19 -32.85
C GLY A 683 30.80 -40.42 -32.66
N MET A 684 31.07 -39.41 -33.49
CA MET A 684 32.24 -38.55 -33.36
C MET A 684 31.96 -37.37 -32.43
N LYS A 685 32.87 -37.13 -31.47
CA LYS A 685 32.81 -35.99 -30.55
C LYS A 685 33.25 -34.71 -31.26
N GLN A 686 32.44 -33.67 -31.18
CA GLN A 686 32.76 -32.33 -31.67
C GLN A 686 32.62 -31.31 -30.55
N LYS A 687 33.55 -30.34 -30.51
CA LYS A 687 33.49 -29.22 -29.57
C LYS A 687 32.68 -28.10 -30.19
N LYS A 688 31.62 -27.70 -29.50
CA LYS A 688 30.72 -26.62 -29.92
C LYS A 688 30.77 -25.46 -28.95
N PHE A 689 30.66 -24.25 -29.49
CA PHE A 689 30.68 -23.01 -28.72
C PHE A 689 29.29 -22.36 -28.79
N TYR A 690 28.67 -22.18 -27.63
CA TYR A 690 27.33 -21.61 -27.51
C TYR A 690 27.38 -20.26 -26.82
N VAL A 691 26.55 -19.32 -27.29
CA VAL A 691 26.37 -17.99 -26.70
C VAL A 691 24.88 -17.66 -26.66
N ARG A 692 24.48 -16.85 -25.67
CA ARG A 692 23.12 -16.31 -25.56
C ARG A 692 22.84 -15.25 -26.61
N SER A 693 21.72 -15.41 -27.31
CA SER A 693 21.17 -14.40 -28.24
C SER A 693 19.66 -14.30 -27.99
N GLY A 694 19.25 -13.22 -27.31
CA GLY A 694 17.88 -13.08 -26.79
C GLY A 694 17.56 -14.19 -25.79
N ASN A 695 16.40 -14.84 -25.95
CA ASN A 695 15.96 -15.98 -25.14
C ASN A 695 16.46 -17.34 -25.68
N THR A 696 17.43 -17.39 -26.61
CA THR A 696 17.92 -18.67 -27.17
C THR A 696 19.42 -18.85 -27.01
N SER A 697 19.85 -20.11 -26.89
CA SER A 697 21.26 -20.51 -26.89
C SER A 697 21.68 -20.92 -28.30
N GLN A 698 22.46 -20.08 -28.98
CA GLN A 698 22.88 -20.27 -30.38
C GLN A 698 24.33 -20.78 -30.48
N GLU A 699 24.60 -21.63 -31.47
CA GLU A 699 25.94 -22.10 -31.80
C GLU A 699 26.63 -21.06 -32.69
N LEU A 700 27.82 -20.62 -32.31
CA LEU A 700 28.64 -19.74 -33.16
C LEU A 700 29.51 -20.57 -34.11
N ALA A 701 29.65 -20.08 -35.35
CA ALA A 701 30.52 -20.69 -36.33
C ALA A 701 32.01 -20.49 -35.94
N ILE A 702 32.87 -21.44 -36.33
CA ILE A 702 34.28 -21.49 -35.90
C ILE A 702 35.05 -20.20 -36.21
N ASP A 703 34.73 -19.56 -37.33
CA ASP A 703 35.30 -18.29 -37.78
C ASP A 703 34.84 -17.09 -36.93
N GLU A 704 33.63 -17.13 -36.38
CA GLU A 704 33.08 -16.10 -35.49
C GLU A 704 33.57 -16.26 -34.04
N VAL A 705 33.81 -17.50 -33.60
CA VAL A 705 34.27 -17.80 -32.23
C VAL A 705 35.59 -17.09 -31.92
N ALA A 706 36.56 -17.07 -32.83
CA ALA A 706 37.85 -16.42 -32.60
C ALA A 706 37.70 -14.90 -32.37
N SER A 707 36.81 -14.25 -33.12
CA SER A 707 36.50 -12.83 -32.97
C SER A 707 35.78 -12.56 -31.64
N TYR A 708 34.80 -13.39 -31.32
CA TYR A 708 34.01 -13.26 -30.09
C TYR A 708 34.89 -13.42 -28.83
N VAL A 709 35.71 -14.47 -28.79
CA VAL A 709 36.57 -14.77 -27.64
C VAL A 709 37.52 -13.61 -27.35
N LYS A 710 38.16 -13.07 -28.39
CA LYS A 710 39.06 -11.93 -28.27
C LYS A 710 38.36 -10.70 -27.69
N ASN A 711 37.14 -10.39 -28.15
CA ASN A 711 36.42 -9.21 -27.68
C ASN A 711 35.89 -9.35 -26.26
N ARG A 712 35.47 -10.57 -25.85
CA ARG A 712 34.79 -10.82 -24.57
C ARG A 712 35.73 -11.19 -23.42
N PHE A 713 36.83 -11.91 -23.69
CA PHE A 713 37.69 -12.47 -22.64
C PHE A 713 39.12 -11.91 -22.61
N GLU A 714 39.58 -11.22 -23.65
CA GLU A 714 40.96 -10.71 -23.76
C GLU A 714 41.09 -9.17 -23.62
N ASN A 715 39.98 -8.45 -23.38
CA ASN A 715 39.95 -7.00 -23.17
C ASN A 715 39.79 -6.60 -21.71
#